data_AF-A0A839JNQ0-F1
#
_entry.id   AF-A0A839JNQ0-F1
#
_cell.length_a   1.000
_cell.length_b   1.000
_cell.length_c   1.000
_cell.angle_alpha   90.00
_cell.angle_beta   90.00
_cell.angle_gamma   90.00
#
_symmetry.space_group_name_H-M   'P 1'
#
loop_
_entity.id
_entity.type
_entity.pdbx_description
1 polymer ?
#
loop_
_entity_poly.entity_id
_entity_poly.type
_entity_poly.pdbx_seq_one_letter_code
_entity_poly.pdbx_strand_id
1 'polypeptide(L)'
;MNLKQSSNPLTRWADYLLSMLILLTLLITVIWLYNHTQLSTKGILHMAQKYSYSPKKYSLGLDIGTSSVGWAVLDLDKERIHDLGVRIFERPEDPQNGDSLAKPRRDARSARRRLKRRRQRLNHLKQFFIDQNILTKDQVEEVLNYKSDFNKLDIYALRSKALTEELSPEELLKVLYQIAKRRGFKSNRKVVEESDKEGGRVTSALKANEKFLADNNYTTVGDALSRDEKFALHKRNKRDDYTNSFARDDFLCELEAIIKTQRNYALKNVPEPAINELIYGIDDGQVTNVSAIMYQRPFMTKELIEKMVGKCTFEDGEKRAPKASYSFEIFRLASDLSHLVFIPRDASKRQAKHENLEIRLSPEQIKQVIDLAKSQKSLTYKKVRSTAGISEDYVPKDVRGKKKDGDEFGEENVFGGLKAYNDIRLALKDLPEDWAKIDNESALNQIAYILTTQKADEGIRAELDTLPLSDKAKEAIVKIKPTNFKAFGHLSVKALQKITPHILEGMTYDKACEAAGYDFKKQSASLEQITNPVVKRAITQTLKVVRAIERKDGKPYFIKVETARDLAKNFKDRNAIKKENDENQGYNEDIKSIITDGYEASPKTKGGKQLLSHLKELNVPLNKNADFNGQQIVKIKLYREQNGVCLYSGKSIDFETMLRDDNAYQVDHIVPFSRSNNDGITNKVLVLTEENQKKVDRTPFEYFGADEQRWEKFVALVETTYKTRDVKTSDKATNAINYKYNGYAMKKKQNLLLQDYKNDSWNVRALNDTRYITRFIQNYLRQNVDFAEGEEKQRVIAPNGTTTAYLRKRWGLAKDRAEDVLHHAKDAAVVAAIDQKIVMQANLYAKRHEIKALLAATKTMEEKTDKLTGEITDEDEFDKAQQRKAAILVLSSKHFPQPWDNFGKEVMKRTLNTDIATLQNELRGLENYDDEFCLSVKPIFVSRMPRRKATAQAHKETIRSPKVKDNDQRTVRMPLNKVKSRDVENSVLKESDKWLYNKLLERLDTHDNNPEKAFAEPIYKNDKKFDKNGKKLSPVSTIKVYSTQPSGFYINDGKAFVNNGSMVRLDVYQKPNKKGKIEHFFVPVYAHQIGKNKPAPTKILPAPKGFTDVDETFIKICSLYPNDYVRIYLKNKILEGYYSGYDISVGTMILYPHFTPSKDIKVANRVSARSATLIERYDIAILGDNYRWL
;
A
#
# COMPACT_ATOMS: atom_id res chain seq x y z
N MET A 1 -20.86 42.32 -49.73
CA MET A 1 -21.91 42.61 -50.73
C MET A 1 -23.14 43.11 -49.99
N ASN A 2 -23.67 44.26 -50.42
CA ASN A 2 -24.78 45.02 -49.83
C ASN A 2 -26.05 44.18 -49.58
N LEU A 3 -26.79 44.49 -48.50
CA LEU A 3 -28.08 45.20 -48.60
C LEU A 3 -28.69 45.49 -47.21
N LYS A 4 -29.13 46.74 -47.07
CA LYS A 4 -29.99 47.27 -46.02
C LYS A 4 -31.28 46.46 -45.90
N GLN A 5 -31.80 46.27 -44.68
CA GLN A 5 -33.22 46.48 -44.45
C GLN A 5 -33.52 46.90 -43.01
N SER A 6 -34.33 47.95 -42.94
CA SER A 6 -34.95 48.58 -41.80
C SER A 6 -35.59 47.58 -40.82
N SER A 7 -35.14 47.59 -39.57
CA SER A 7 -35.99 47.16 -38.44
C SER A 7 -36.48 48.40 -37.73
N ASN A 8 -37.80 48.55 -37.74
CA ASN A 8 -38.56 49.62 -37.10
C ASN A 8 -38.09 49.81 -35.63
N PRO A 9 -37.82 51.03 -35.15
CA PRO A 9 -37.42 51.24 -33.76
C PRO A 9 -38.42 50.64 -32.76
N LEU A 10 -39.72 50.56 -33.12
CA LEU A 10 -40.75 49.88 -32.32
C LEU A 10 -40.51 48.37 -32.18
N THR A 11 -39.99 47.66 -33.20
CA THR A 11 -39.66 46.23 -33.07
C THR A 11 -38.39 46.01 -32.25
N ARG A 12 -37.39 46.91 -32.33
CA ARG A 12 -36.22 46.85 -31.43
C ARG A 12 -36.59 47.10 -29.97
N TRP A 13 -37.51 48.03 -29.71
CA TRP A 13 -38.04 48.27 -28.37
C TRP A 13 -38.90 47.10 -27.88
N ALA A 14 -39.71 46.49 -28.75
CA ALA A 14 -40.47 45.28 -28.43
C ALA A 14 -39.56 44.08 -28.14
N ASP A 15 -38.48 43.88 -28.92
CA ASP A 15 -37.50 42.82 -28.68
C ASP A 15 -36.67 43.06 -27.42
N TYR A 16 -36.35 44.32 -27.09
CA TYR A 16 -35.70 44.68 -25.83
C TYR A 16 -36.64 44.49 -24.64
N LEU A 17 -37.92 44.87 -24.77
CA LEU A 17 -38.95 44.62 -23.76
C LEU A 17 -39.22 43.12 -23.59
N LEU A 18 -39.23 42.35 -24.67
CA LEU A 18 -39.39 40.90 -24.63
C LEU A 18 -38.16 40.22 -24.01
N SER A 19 -36.96 40.69 -24.34
CA SER A 19 -35.71 40.21 -23.73
C SER A 19 -35.63 40.58 -22.25
N MET A 20 -36.04 41.79 -21.87
CA MET A 20 -36.17 42.18 -20.46
C MET A 20 -37.27 41.41 -19.76
N LEU A 21 -38.41 41.14 -20.40
CA LEU A 21 -39.46 40.30 -19.82
C LEU A 21 -38.94 38.88 -19.64
N ILE A 22 -38.22 38.29 -20.61
CA ILE A 22 -37.65 36.95 -20.50
C ILE A 22 -36.60 36.91 -19.39
N LEU A 23 -35.74 37.92 -19.27
CA LEU A 23 -34.76 38.05 -18.18
C LEU A 23 -35.45 38.24 -16.84
N LEU A 24 -36.49 39.06 -16.75
CA LEU A 24 -37.28 39.28 -15.54
C LEU A 24 -38.04 38.00 -15.17
N THR A 25 -38.58 37.27 -16.14
CA THR A 25 -39.28 36.00 -15.94
C THR A 25 -38.30 34.91 -15.51
N LEU A 26 -37.09 34.85 -16.09
CA LEU A 26 -36.02 33.97 -15.64
C LEU A 26 -35.54 34.34 -14.24
N LEU A 27 -35.39 35.64 -13.94
CA LEU A 27 -34.98 36.10 -12.62
C LEU A 27 -36.07 35.81 -11.58
N ILE A 28 -37.34 36.05 -11.90
CA ILE A 28 -38.50 35.68 -11.06
C ILE A 28 -38.60 34.17 -10.93
N THR A 29 -38.31 33.38 -11.97
CA THR A 29 -38.33 31.91 -11.91
C THR A 29 -37.13 31.38 -11.12
N VAL A 30 -35.98 32.04 -11.17
CA VAL A 30 -34.80 31.71 -10.35
C VAL A 30 -35.01 32.14 -8.91
N ILE A 31 -35.60 33.30 -8.65
CA ILE A 31 -35.98 33.76 -7.31
C ILE A 31 -37.11 32.90 -6.76
N TRP A 32 -38.06 32.46 -7.59
CA TRP A 32 -39.13 31.55 -7.21
C TRP A 32 -38.59 30.14 -7.01
N LEU A 33 -37.69 29.62 -7.85
CA LEU A 33 -37.01 28.34 -7.60
C LEU A 33 -36.09 28.42 -6.39
N TYR A 34 -35.42 29.54 -6.14
CA TYR A 34 -34.55 29.75 -4.97
C TYR A 34 -35.39 29.89 -3.71
N ASN A 35 -36.46 30.69 -3.72
CA ASN A 35 -37.38 30.84 -2.60
C ASN A 35 -38.23 29.60 -2.39
N HIS A 36 -38.59 28.84 -3.42
CA HIS A 36 -39.38 27.62 -3.32
C HIS A 36 -38.48 26.41 -2.99
N THR A 37 -37.19 26.41 -3.37
CA THR A 37 -36.22 25.48 -2.78
C THR A 37 -35.86 25.86 -1.36
N GLN A 38 -35.82 27.15 -0.99
CA GLN A 38 -35.67 27.63 0.39
C GLN A 38 -36.94 27.46 1.23
N LEU A 39 -38.15 27.47 0.66
CA LEU A 39 -39.43 27.21 1.34
C LEU A 39 -39.81 25.73 1.30
N SER A 40 -39.29 24.95 0.36
CA SER A 40 -39.32 23.49 0.39
C SER A 40 -38.30 22.96 1.38
N THR A 41 -37.07 23.49 1.40
CA THR A 41 -36.11 23.16 2.46
C THR A 41 -36.54 23.74 3.80
N LYS A 42 -37.03 24.98 3.90
CA LYS A 42 -37.60 25.49 5.17
C LYS A 42 -38.90 24.81 5.53
N GLY A 43 -39.83 24.51 4.63
CA GLY A 43 -41.08 23.81 4.94
C GLY A 43 -40.88 22.34 5.33
N ILE A 44 -39.90 21.67 4.73
CA ILE A 44 -39.46 20.31 5.13
C ILE A 44 -38.57 20.37 6.38
N LEU A 45 -37.82 21.46 6.63
CA LEU A 45 -37.12 21.69 7.90
C LEU A 45 -38.03 22.15 9.04
N HIS A 46 -39.14 22.85 8.77
CA HIS A 46 -40.04 23.39 9.80
C HIS A 46 -41.12 22.40 10.19
N MET A 47 -41.56 21.51 9.29
CA MET A 47 -42.42 20.38 9.67
C MET A 47 -41.64 19.20 10.29
N ALA A 48 -40.30 19.21 10.20
CA ALA A 48 -39.41 18.27 10.91
C ALA A 48 -38.74 18.88 12.15
N GLN A 49 -39.19 20.07 12.60
CA GLN A 49 -38.77 20.68 13.88
C GLN A 49 -39.77 20.38 15.01
N LYS A 50 -40.29 19.15 15.05
CA LYS A 50 -40.77 18.57 16.32
C LYS A 50 -39.54 17.99 17.03
N TYR A 51 -39.00 18.78 17.95
CA TYR A 51 -38.12 18.41 19.07
C TYR A 51 -37.27 17.13 18.90
N SER A 52 -36.26 17.10 18.02
CA SER A 52 -35.22 16.06 18.13
C SER A 52 -34.07 16.59 18.99
N TYR A 53 -33.96 16.07 20.21
CA TYR A 53 -32.82 16.27 21.08
C TYR A 53 -31.49 16.00 20.31
N SER A 54 -30.55 16.95 20.37
CA SER A 54 -29.18 16.80 19.87
C SER A 54 -28.23 16.78 21.07
N PRO A 55 -27.30 15.81 21.16
CA PRO A 55 -26.44 15.65 22.33
C PRO A 55 -25.48 16.84 22.44
N LYS A 56 -25.49 17.52 23.59
CA LYS A 56 -24.58 18.66 23.84
C LYS A 56 -23.14 18.16 24.02
N LYS A 57 -22.96 17.02 24.69
CA LYS A 57 -21.68 16.33 24.83
C LYS A 57 -21.75 14.92 24.26
N TYR A 58 -21.07 14.70 23.13
CA TYR A 58 -20.96 13.36 22.56
C TYR A 58 -19.52 12.94 22.26
N SER A 59 -19.27 11.63 22.37
CA SER A 59 -18.02 10.97 22.00
C SER A 59 -18.18 10.25 20.66
N LEU A 60 -17.35 10.61 19.68
CA LEU A 60 -17.30 9.98 18.37
C LEU A 60 -16.22 8.91 18.31
N GLY A 61 -16.59 7.64 18.22
CA GLY A 61 -15.67 6.53 17.97
C GLY A 61 -15.51 6.25 16.48
N LEU A 62 -14.28 5.96 16.05
CA LEU A 62 -13.94 5.64 14.67
C LEU A 62 -13.05 4.39 14.60
N ASP A 63 -13.55 3.32 13.96
CA ASP A 63 -12.76 2.13 13.59
C ASP A 63 -12.30 2.26 12.12
N ILE A 64 -11.03 2.62 11.91
CA ILE A 64 -10.48 2.94 10.60
C ILE A 64 -9.73 1.74 10.02
N GLY A 65 -10.36 1.10 9.04
CA GLY A 65 -9.79 0.02 8.24
C GLY A 65 -9.15 0.48 6.92
N THR A 66 -8.60 -0.47 6.17
CA THR A 66 -8.07 -0.24 4.81
C THR A 66 -9.17 -0.04 3.76
N SER A 67 -10.40 -0.47 4.04
CA SER A 67 -11.56 -0.45 3.13
C SER A 67 -12.89 -0.14 3.84
N SER A 68 -12.84 0.28 5.10
CA SER A 68 -14.00 0.55 5.94
C SER A 68 -13.72 1.64 6.95
N VAL A 69 -14.77 2.38 7.34
CA VAL A 69 -14.81 3.21 8.54
C VAL A 69 -16.06 2.82 9.31
N GLY A 70 -15.89 2.17 10.46
CA GLY A 70 -16.95 2.07 11.46
C GLY A 70 -17.03 3.38 12.25
N TRP A 71 -18.23 3.83 12.58
CA TRP A 71 -18.43 5.03 13.39
C TRP A 71 -19.55 4.84 14.41
N ALA A 72 -19.44 5.50 15.56
CA ALA A 72 -20.45 5.50 16.60
C ALA A 72 -20.43 6.83 17.36
N VAL A 73 -21.62 7.37 17.65
CA VAL A 73 -21.87 8.58 18.43
C VAL A 73 -22.47 8.14 19.76
N LEU A 74 -21.74 8.35 20.85
CA LEU A 74 -22.26 8.11 22.21
C LEU A 74 -22.66 9.44 22.83
N ASP A 75 -23.92 9.54 23.24
CA ASP A 75 -24.41 10.65 24.02
C ASP A 75 -23.94 10.48 25.47
N LEU A 76 -23.07 11.39 25.91
CA LEU A 76 -22.48 11.34 27.24
C LEU A 76 -23.41 11.92 28.31
N ASP A 77 -24.38 12.74 27.91
CA ASP A 77 -25.33 13.36 28.85
C ASP A 77 -26.44 12.36 29.21
N LYS A 78 -26.89 11.55 28.25
CA LYS A 78 -27.90 10.49 28.47
C LYS A 78 -27.32 9.09 28.66
N GLU A 79 -26.00 8.92 28.59
CA GLU A 79 -25.33 7.62 28.70
C GLU A 79 -25.94 6.53 27.79
N ARG A 80 -26.01 6.82 26.49
CA ARG A 80 -26.59 5.91 25.48
C ARG A 80 -25.88 6.01 24.13
N ILE A 81 -26.04 5.00 23.28
CA ILE A 81 -25.65 5.09 21.88
C ILE A 81 -26.66 6.01 21.16
N HIS A 82 -26.22 7.16 20.66
CA HIS A 82 -27.06 8.04 19.86
C HIS A 82 -27.21 7.47 18.44
N ASP A 83 -26.09 7.21 17.76
CA ASP A 83 -26.09 6.69 16.40
C ASP A 83 -24.83 5.86 16.09
N LEU A 84 -24.89 5.00 15.08
CA LEU A 84 -23.76 4.18 14.66
C LEU A 84 -23.93 3.69 13.21
N GLY A 85 -22.82 3.43 12.54
CA GLY A 85 -22.86 2.89 11.19
C GLY A 85 -21.52 2.50 10.59
N VAL A 86 -21.57 2.12 9.31
CA VAL A 86 -20.40 1.64 8.57
C VAL A 86 -20.35 2.26 7.19
N ARG A 87 -19.18 2.80 6.84
CA ARG A 87 -18.86 3.30 5.50
C ARG A 87 -17.81 2.41 4.84
N ILE A 88 -18.18 1.74 3.75
CA ILE A 88 -17.29 0.89 2.96
C ILE A 88 -16.78 1.62 1.71
N PHE A 89 -15.50 1.42 1.39
CA PHE A 89 -14.86 1.94 0.19
C PHE A 89 -13.81 0.97 -0.35
N GLU A 90 -13.57 1.00 -1.66
CA GLU A 90 -12.57 0.12 -2.26
C GLU A 90 -11.14 0.62 -1.99
N ARG A 91 -10.19 -0.32 -1.90
CA ARG A 91 -8.76 0.01 -1.84
C ARG A 91 -8.29 0.53 -3.21
N PRO A 92 -7.47 1.60 -3.28
CA PRO A 92 -6.92 2.15 -4.51
C PRO A 92 -5.75 1.34 -5.10
N GLU A 93 -5.84 0.02 -5.03
CA GLU A 93 -4.82 -0.93 -5.46
C GLU A 93 -5.44 -2.13 -6.17
N ASP A 94 -4.63 -2.84 -6.95
CA ASP A 94 -5.00 -4.12 -7.52
C ASP A 94 -5.01 -5.20 -6.42
N PRO A 95 -6.11 -5.95 -6.26
CA PRO A 95 -6.24 -6.94 -5.18
C PRO A 95 -5.32 -8.17 -5.34
N GLN A 96 -4.78 -8.43 -6.54
CA GLN A 96 -3.94 -9.61 -6.80
C GLN A 96 -2.46 -9.35 -6.47
N ASN A 97 -1.94 -8.17 -6.85
CA ASN A 97 -0.51 -7.87 -6.72
C ASN A 97 -0.20 -6.63 -5.87
N GLY A 98 -1.21 -5.86 -5.44
CA GLY A 98 -1.02 -4.66 -4.61
C GLY A 98 -0.50 -3.44 -5.36
N ASP A 99 -0.39 -3.49 -6.68
CA ASP A 99 0.02 -2.33 -7.47
C ASP A 99 -1.03 -1.23 -7.38
N SER A 100 -0.58 0.03 -7.34
CA SER A 100 -1.51 1.16 -7.40
C SER A 100 -2.35 1.12 -8.67
N LEU A 101 -3.66 1.42 -8.57
CA LEU A 101 -4.54 1.58 -9.74
C LEU A 101 -4.07 2.72 -10.69
N ALA A 102 -3.14 3.57 -10.26
CA ALA A 102 -2.51 4.58 -11.09
C ALA A 102 -1.36 4.04 -11.98
N LYS A 103 -0.79 2.87 -11.66
CA LYS A 103 0.34 2.27 -12.40
C LYS A 103 -0.04 1.94 -13.86
N PRO A 104 -1.13 1.23 -14.18
CA PRO A 104 -1.52 0.97 -15.56
C PRO A 104 -1.70 2.27 -16.38
N ARG A 105 -2.28 3.31 -15.76
CA ARG A 105 -2.42 4.63 -16.40
C ARG A 105 -1.06 5.27 -16.71
N ARG A 106 -0.11 5.20 -15.77
CA ARG A 106 1.25 5.74 -15.92
C ARG A 106 2.00 5.01 -17.03
N ASP A 107 1.93 3.68 -17.05
CA ASP A 107 2.64 2.83 -18.01
C ASP A 107 2.08 3.02 -19.42
N ALA A 108 0.75 3.06 -19.57
CA ALA A 108 0.10 3.36 -20.85
C ALA A 108 0.42 4.78 -21.35
N ARG A 109 0.48 5.79 -20.45
CA ARG A 109 0.91 7.15 -20.80
C ARG A 109 2.36 7.18 -21.26
N SER A 110 3.25 6.45 -20.59
CA SER A 110 4.65 6.31 -20.98
C SER A 110 4.78 5.68 -22.37
N ALA A 111 4.07 4.57 -22.62
CA ALA A 111 4.04 3.90 -23.92
C ALA A 111 3.51 4.82 -25.04
N ARG A 112 2.42 5.56 -24.80
CA ARG A 112 1.89 6.55 -25.77
C ARG A 112 2.91 7.64 -26.09
N ARG A 113 3.57 8.21 -25.07
CA ARG A 113 4.62 9.22 -25.27
C ARG A 113 5.79 8.65 -26.08
N ARG A 114 6.25 7.44 -25.75
CA ARG A 114 7.34 6.76 -26.48
C ARG A 114 6.98 6.52 -27.95
N LEU A 115 5.77 6.02 -28.24
CA LEU A 115 5.31 5.77 -29.61
C LEU A 115 5.09 7.07 -30.39
N LYS A 116 4.50 8.11 -29.77
CA LYS A 116 4.34 9.43 -30.38
C LYS A 116 5.69 10.04 -30.75
N ARG A 117 6.65 10.06 -29.81
CA ARG A 117 7.99 10.62 -30.04
C ARG A 117 8.78 9.85 -31.10
N ARG A 118 8.66 8.51 -31.12
CA ARG A 118 9.23 7.69 -32.21
C ARG A 118 8.64 8.11 -33.57
N ARG A 119 7.33 8.30 -33.65
CA ARG A 119 6.66 8.73 -34.89
C ARG A 119 7.11 10.12 -35.32
N GLN A 120 7.19 11.08 -34.38
CA GLN A 120 7.65 12.45 -34.67
C GLN A 120 9.06 12.44 -35.25
N ARG A 121 9.99 11.69 -34.64
CA ARG A 121 11.35 11.52 -35.17
C ARG A 121 11.39 10.89 -36.56
N LEU A 122 10.61 9.83 -36.78
CA LEU A 122 10.55 9.18 -38.09
C LEU A 122 9.93 10.09 -39.16
N ASN A 123 8.96 10.92 -38.79
CA ASN A 123 8.38 11.91 -39.71
C ASN A 123 9.35 13.05 -40.00
N HIS A 124 10.12 13.50 -39.00
CA HIS A 124 11.14 14.51 -39.20
C HIS A 124 12.23 14.03 -40.17
N LEU A 125 12.70 12.77 -40.04
CA LEU A 125 13.62 12.17 -41.01
C LEU A 125 13.02 12.13 -42.43
N LYS A 126 11.73 11.79 -42.58
CA LYS A 126 11.07 11.82 -43.89
C LYS A 126 11.04 13.24 -44.47
N GLN A 127 10.67 14.21 -43.64
CA GLN A 127 10.57 15.61 -44.03
C GLN A 127 11.94 16.16 -44.44
N PHE A 128 13.01 15.78 -43.74
CA PHE A 128 14.38 16.13 -44.10
C PHE A 128 14.74 15.71 -45.53
N PHE A 129 14.42 14.48 -45.95
CA PHE A 129 14.68 14.03 -47.33
C PHE A 129 13.91 14.84 -48.37
N ILE A 130 12.72 15.32 -48.02
CA ILE A 130 11.88 16.15 -48.89
C ILE A 130 12.43 17.57 -48.95
N ASP A 131 12.70 18.19 -47.79
CA ASP A 131 13.16 19.57 -47.67
C ASP A 131 14.53 19.79 -48.31
N GLN A 132 15.39 18.77 -48.26
CA GLN A 132 16.72 18.78 -48.89
C GLN A 132 16.68 18.34 -50.37
N ASN A 133 15.49 18.15 -50.95
CA ASN A 133 15.29 17.69 -52.34
C ASN A 133 16.02 16.37 -52.69
N ILE A 134 16.21 15.47 -51.71
CA ILE A 134 16.84 14.16 -51.91
C ILE A 134 15.84 13.17 -52.49
N LEU A 135 14.59 13.21 -52.01
CA LEU A 135 13.48 12.40 -52.49
C LEU A 135 12.20 13.24 -52.50
N THR A 136 11.33 13.00 -53.48
CA THR A 136 9.97 13.53 -53.46
C THR A 136 9.12 12.85 -52.38
N LYS A 137 8.01 13.49 -52.00
CA LYS A 137 7.05 12.93 -51.04
C LYS A 137 6.54 11.55 -51.49
N ASP A 138 6.23 11.38 -52.77
CA ASP A 138 5.69 10.15 -53.32
C ASP A 138 6.73 9.02 -53.27
N GLN A 139 8.00 9.30 -53.60
CA GLN A 139 9.09 8.34 -53.43
C GLN A 139 9.26 7.92 -51.97
N VAL A 140 9.22 8.87 -51.01
CA VAL A 140 9.30 8.55 -49.58
C VAL A 140 8.16 7.62 -49.14
N GLU A 141 6.94 7.85 -49.64
CA GLU A 141 5.79 7.01 -49.35
C GLU A 141 5.91 5.62 -49.99
N GLU A 142 6.38 5.54 -51.24
CA GLU A 142 6.64 4.28 -51.95
C GLU A 142 7.69 3.44 -51.22
N VAL A 143 8.86 4.01 -50.93
CA VAL A 143 9.97 3.33 -50.23
C VAL A 143 9.48 2.73 -48.92
N LEU A 144 8.66 3.47 -48.15
CA LEU A 144 8.19 3.05 -46.83
C LEU A 144 6.90 2.21 -46.85
N ASN A 145 6.24 2.07 -48.01
CA ASN A 145 5.08 1.22 -48.18
C ASN A 145 5.46 -0.24 -47.94
N TYR A 146 4.72 -0.96 -47.09
CA TYR A 146 5.03 -2.36 -46.74
C TYR A 146 5.01 -3.34 -47.93
N LYS A 147 4.41 -2.97 -49.06
CA LYS A 147 4.36 -3.76 -50.30
C LYS A 147 5.53 -3.49 -51.25
N SER A 148 6.29 -2.43 -51.02
CA SER A 148 7.40 -2.04 -51.90
C SER A 148 8.54 -3.05 -51.85
N ASP A 149 9.21 -3.23 -53.00
CA ASP A 149 10.40 -4.08 -53.15
C ASP A 149 11.57 -3.65 -52.26
N PHE A 150 11.63 -2.37 -51.88
CA PHE A 150 12.59 -1.87 -50.88
C PHE A 150 12.45 -2.53 -49.50
N ASN A 151 11.34 -3.22 -49.18
CA ASN A 151 11.22 -4.00 -47.94
C ASN A 151 11.75 -5.43 -48.03
N LYS A 152 12.11 -5.90 -49.23
CA LYS A 152 12.74 -7.21 -49.46
C LYS A 152 14.26 -7.14 -49.25
N LEU A 153 14.85 -5.94 -49.29
CA LEU A 153 16.28 -5.71 -49.12
C LEU A 153 16.76 -6.09 -47.70
N ASP A 154 17.96 -6.69 -47.60
CA ASP A 154 18.61 -6.90 -46.31
C ASP A 154 19.16 -5.57 -45.78
N ILE A 155 18.37 -4.95 -44.91
CA ILE A 155 18.70 -3.67 -44.31
C ILE A 155 20.01 -3.66 -43.52
N TYR A 156 20.48 -4.81 -43.03
CA TYR A 156 21.75 -4.88 -42.30
C TYR A 156 22.94 -4.96 -43.27
N ALA A 157 22.77 -5.67 -44.40
CA ALA A 157 23.74 -5.63 -45.49
C ALA A 157 23.87 -4.22 -46.07
N LEU A 158 22.75 -3.52 -46.27
CA LEU A 158 22.77 -2.11 -46.70
C LEU A 158 23.47 -1.19 -45.68
N ARG A 159 23.30 -1.43 -44.38
CA ARG A 159 24.02 -0.68 -43.33
C ARG A 159 25.53 -0.90 -43.40
N SER A 160 25.98 -2.12 -43.67
CA SER A 160 27.40 -2.44 -43.88
C SER A 160 27.93 -1.80 -45.17
N LYS A 161 27.19 -1.95 -46.28
CA LYS A 161 27.50 -1.33 -47.59
C LYS A 161 27.64 0.19 -47.50
N ALA A 162 26.76 0.86 -46.76
CA ALA A 162 26.74 2.32 -46.60
C ALA A 162 28.04 2.93 -46.03
N LEU A 163 28.89 2.11 -45.40
CA LEU A 163 30.16 2.54 -44.81
C LEU A 163 31.26 2.74 -45.85
N THR A 164 31.18 2.04 -46.99
CA THR A 164 32.26 1.99 -48.00
C THR A 164 31.79 2.30 -49.41
N GLU A 165 30.53 2.08 -49.73
CA GLU A 165 29.98 2.19 -51.09
C GLU A 165 28.80 3.17 -51.16
N GLU A 166 28.49 3.65 -52.37
CA GLU A 166 27.29 4.45 -52.64
C GLU A 166 26.00 3.65 -52.39
N LEU A 167 25.03 4.29 -51.73
CA LEU A 167 23.65 3.85 -51.67
C LEU A 167 22.77 4.76 -52.51
N SER A 168 21.70 4.20 -53.10
CA SER A 168 20.67 5.06 -53.70
C SER A 168 19.98 5.90 -52.62
N PRO A 169 19.38 7.05 -52.97
CA PRO A 169 18.59 7.86 -52.04
C PRO A 169 17.52 7.05 -51.27
N GLU A 170 16.85 6.11 -51.94
CA GLU A 170 15.85 5.22 -51.37
C GLU A 170 16.45 4.22 -50.37
N GLU A 171 17.59 3.62 -50.70
CA GLU A 171 18.34 2.72 -49.82
C GLU A 171 18.86 3.46 -48.58
N LEU A 172 19.38 4.68 -48.76
CA LEU A 172 19.85 5.52 -47.67
C LEU A 172 18.70 5.90 -46.73
N LEU A 173 17.54 6.29 -47.26
CA LEU A 173 16.34 6.54 -46.45
C LEU A 173 15.98 5.30 -45.62
N LYS A 174 16.02 4.10 -46.19
CA LYS A 174 15.74 2.85 -45.43
C LYS A 174 16.72 2.65 -44.28
N VAL A 175 18.02 2.83 -44.53
CA VAL A 175 19.10 2.67 -43.55
C VAL A 175 18.89 3.64 -42.38
N LEU A 176 18.77 4.94 -42.67
CA LEU A 176 18.58 5.97 -41.66
C LEU A 176 17.25 5.79 -40.91
N TYR A 177 16.18 5.38 -41.60
CA TYR A 177 14.88 5.11 -40.98
C TYR A 177 14.95 3.94 -39.98
N GLN A 178 15.74 2.91 -40.29
CA GLN A 178 15.92 1.76 -39.40
C GLN A 178 16.69 2.16 -38.13
N ILE A 179 17.80 2.90 -38.28
CA ILE A 179 18.60 3.43 -37.16
C ILE A 179 17.74 4.39 -36.31
N ALA A 180 17.06 5.35 -36.92
CA ALA A 180 16.18 6.29 -36.20
C ALA A 180 15.04 5.57 -35.45
N LYS A 181 14.49 4.49 -36.01
CA LYS A 181 13.48 3.67 -35.33
C LYS A 181 14.05 2.92 -34.14
N ARG A 182 15.33 2.50 -34.20
CA ARG A 182 15.99 1.55 -33.28
C ARG A 182 17.40 1.97 -32.80
N ARG A 183 17.53 3.23 -32.41
CA ARG A 183 18.74 3.92 -31.94
C ARG A 183 19.36 3.49 -30.58
N GLY A 184 19.28 2.22 -30.19
CA GLY A 184 19.90 1.72 -28.95
C GLY A 184 19.40 2.34 -27.63
N PHE A 185 20.05 1.94 -26.53
CA PHE A 185 19.79 2.44 -25.17
C PHE A 185 20.81 3.52 -24.78
N LYS A 186 20.35 4.66 -24.24
CA LYS A 186 21.22 5.71 -23.71
C LYS A 186 21.03 5.78 -22.20
N SER A 187 22.10 5.53 -21.45
CA SER A 187 22.08 5.74 -20.00
C SER A 187 22.05 7.24 -19.69
N ASN A 188 21.43 7.64 -18.57
CA ASN A 188 21.47 9.04 -18.13
C ASN A 188 22.77 9.39 -17.40
N ARG A 189 23.40 8.40 -16.76
CA ARG A 189 24.73 8.52 -16.14
C ARG A 189 25.62 7.40 -16.65
N LYS A 190 26.89 7.68 -16.90
CA LYS A 190 27.86 6.60 -17.20
C LYS A 190 28.05 5.66 -16.00
N VAL A 191 27.94 6.23 -14.79
CA VAL A 191 27.99 5.48 -13.53
C VAL A 191 26.57 5.09 -13.10
N VAL A 192 26.20 3.83 -13.34
CA VAL A 192 24.85 3.29 -13.07
C VAL A 192 24.82 2.45 -11.79
N GLU A 193 23.76 2.58 -11.00
CA GLU A 193 23.43 1.61 -9.95
C GLU A 193 22.68 0.40 -10.54
N GLU A 194 23.22 -0.80 -10.35
CA GLU A 194 22.51 -2.05 -10.62
C GLU A 194 21.34 -2.18 -9.64
N SER A 195 20.13 -1.75 -10.05
CA SER A 195 19.00 -1.60 -9.13
C SER A 195 17.77 -2.44 -9.48
N ASP A 196 17.74 -3.13 -10.62
CA ASP A 196 16.71 -4.14 -10.93
C ASP A 196 17.23 -5.29 -11.82
N LYS A 197 16.54 -6.44 -11.79
CA LYS A 197 16.96 -7.64 -12.55
C LYS A 197 16.96 -7.39 -14.06
N GLU A 198 16.02 -6.61 -14.58
CA GLU A 198 15.86 -6.40 -16.02
C GLU A 198 16.82 -5.33 -16.57
N GLY A 199 16.96 -4.19 -15.88
CA GLY A 199 17.96 -3.17 -16.20
C GLY A 199 19.39 -3.68 -15.98
N GLY A 200 19.60 -4.56 -14.99
CA GLY A 200 20.84 -5.32 -14.84
C GLY A 200 21.16 -6.13 -16.10
N ARG A 201 20.20 -6.93 -16.61
CA ARG A 201 20.40 -7.72 -17.84
C ARG A 201 20.70 -6.88 -19.07
N VAL A 202 19.99 -5.76 -19.25
CA VAL A 202 20.29 -4.83 -20.36
C VAL A 202 21.69 -4.24 -20.19
N THR A 203 22.04 -3.77 -18.99
CA THR A 203 23.36 -3.17 -18.72
C THR A 203 24.49 -4.18 -18.92
N SER A 204 24.31 -5.44 -18.50
CA SER A 204 25.26 -6.52 -18.76
C SER A 204 25.40 -6.80 -20.26
N ALA A 205 24.29 -6.81 -21.01
CA ALA A 205 24.34 -7.01 -22.46
C ALA A 205 25.03 -5.85 -23.19
N LEU A 206 24.83 -4.60 -22.73
CA LEU A 206 25.51 -3.42 -23.27
C LEU A 206 27.03 -3.55 -23.12
N LYS A 207 27.52 -3.84 -21.89
CA LYS A 207 28.95 -4.03 -21.62
C LYS A 207 29.54 -5.20 -22.42
N ALA A 208 28.81 -6.31 -22.52
CA ALA A 208 29.26 -7.49 -23.25
C ALA A 208 29.35 -7.21 -24.76
N ASN A 209 28.42 -6.44 -25.33
CA ASN A 209 28.45 -6.10 -26.74
C ASN A 209 29.46 -5.01 -27.08
N GLU A 210 29.67 -4.03 -26.19
CA GLU A 210 30.73 -3.04 -26.32
C GLU A 210 32.10 -3.73 -26.39
N LYS A 211 32.38 -4.65 -25.44
CA LYS A 211 33.59 -5.47 -25.47
C LYS A 211 33.67 -6.36 -26.73
N PHE A 212 32.56 -6.98 -27.12
CA PHE A 212 32.50 -7.82 -28.33
C PHE A 212 32.87 -7.04 -29.61
N LEU A 213 32.35 -5.82 -29.77
CA LEU A 213 32.67 -4.98 -30.95
C LEU A 213 34.17 -4.65 -30.99
N ALA A 214 34.74 -4.29 -29.83
CA ALA A 214 36.17 -4.00 -29.71
C ALA A 214 37.05 -5.24 -29.95
N ASP A 215 36.78 -6.35 -29.27
CA ASP A 215 37.58 -7.58 -29.35
C ASP A 215 37.58 -8.21 -30.76
N ASN A 216 36.52 -7.98 -31.55
CA ASN A 216 36.37 -8.54 -32.91
C ASN A 216 36.59 -7.50 -34.02
N ASN A 217 37.13 -6.33 -33.70
CA ASN A 217 37.45 -5.25 -34.65
C ASN A 217 36.26 -4.79 -35.53
N TYR A 218 35.03 -4.87 -35.03
CA TYR A 218 33.89 -4.32 -35.74
C TYR A 218 33.81 -2.81 -35.54
N THR A 219 33.82 -2.06 -36.63
CA THR A 219 33.73 -0.59 -36.60
C THR A 219 32.33 -0.07 -36.28
N THR A 220 31.27 -0.84 -36.60
CA THR A 220 29.89 -0.43 -36.36
C THR A 220 28.95 -1.58 -36.01
N VAL A 221 27.82 -1.26 -35.38
CA VAL A 221 26.76 -2.24 -35.05
C VAL A 221 26.13 -2.84 -36.31
N GLY A 222 25.97 -2.05 -37.37
CA GLY A 222 25.44 -2.51 -38.65
C GLY A 222 26.27 -3.62 -39.26
N ASP A 223 27.59 -3.43 -39.25
CA ASP A 223 28.54 -4.39 -39.81
C ASP A 223 28.55 -5.70 -39.02
N ALA A 224 28.66 -5.62 -37.69
CA ALA A 224 28.60 -6.78 -36.81
C ALA A 224 27.27 -7.55 -36.97
N LEU A 225 26.12 -6.86 -36.97
CA LEU A 225 24.82 -7.50 -37.16
C LEU A 225 24.62 -8.10 -38.56
N SER A 226 25.40 -7.66 -39.54
CA SER A 226 25.31 -8.17 -40.91
C SER A 226 26.17 -9.42 -41.12
N ARG A 227 27.41 -9.41 -40.64
CA ARG A 227 28.45 -10.38 -41.00
C ARG A 227 28.68 -11.46 -39.95
N ASP A 228 28.48 -11.15 -38.66
CA ASP A 228 28.89 -12.06 -37.60
C ASP A 228 27.93 -13.24 -37.38
N GLU A 229 28.48 -14.45 -37.22
CA GLU A 229 27.72 -15.67 -36.98
C GLU A 229 26.89 -15.62 -35.70
N LYS A 230 27.34 -14.89 -34.67
CA LYS A 230 26.62 -14.67 -33.41
C LYS A 230 25.21 -14.14 -33.65
N PHE A 231 25.02 -13.32 -34.68
CA PHE A 231 23.73 -12.67 -34.98
C PHE A 231 22.96 -13.33 -36.13
N ALA A 232 23.52 -14.34 -36.80
CA ALA A 232 22.92 -15.00 -37.96
C ALA A 232 21.55 -15.61 -37.66
N LEU A 233 21.36 -16.18 -36.46
CA LEU A 233 20.09 -16.78 -36.03
C LEU A 233 18.98 -15.74 -35.81
N HIS A 234 19.32 -14.58 -35.22
CA HIS A 234 18.40 -13.46 -35.08
C HIS A 234 19.14 -12.15 -34.77
N LYS A 235 18.88 -11.12 -35.59
CA LYS A 235 19.45 -9.77 -35.41
C LYS A 235 18.68 -8.90 -34.39
N ARG A 236 17.66 -9.46 -33.71
CA ARG A 236 16.79 -8.74 -32.78
C ARG A 236 16.64 -9.52 -31.48
N ASN A 237 16.52 -8.80 -30.36
CA ASN A 237 16.15 -9.38 -29.08
C ASN A 237 14.84 -10.20 -29.20
N LYS A 238 14.84 -11.35 -28.54
CA LYS A 238 13.65 -12.18 -28.34
C LYS A 238 13.01 -11.86 -26.99
N ARG A 239 11.89 -12.50 -26.72
CA ARG A 239 11.23 -12.37 -25.43
C ARG A 239 12.14 -12.94 -24.35
N ASP A 240 12.38 -12.14 -23.30
CA ASP A 240 13.28 -12.49 -22.19
C ASP A 240 14.75 -12.74 -22.60
N ASP A 241 15.17 -12.29 -23.78
CA ASP A 241 16.56 -12.35 -24.25
C ASP A 241 16.99 -10.96 -24.76
N TYR A 242 17.91 -10.34 -24.02
CA TYR A 242 18.41 -8.99 -24.24
C TYR A 242 19.83 -8.96 -24.81
N THR A 243 20.37 -10.11 -25.24
CA THR A 243 21.76 -10.28 -25.70
C THR A 243 22.14 -9.37 -26.87
N ASN A 244 21.20 -8.98 -27.72
CA ASN A 244 21.45 -8.13 -28.90
C ASN A 244 21.05 -6.67 -28.64
N SER A 245 21.37 -6.17 -27.44
CA SER A 245 21.16 -4.77 -27.04
C SER A 245 22.48 -4.01 -27.13
N PHE A 246 22.47 -2.88 -27.85
CA PHE A 246 23.64 -2.01 -28.04
C PHE A 246 23.39 -0.62 -27.47
N ALA A 247 24.47 0.08 -27.13
CA ALA A 247 24.41 1.43 -26.61
C ALA A 247 23.96 2.39 -27.73
N ARG A 248 23.36 3.51 -27.36
CA ARG A 248 23.00 4.54 -28.34
C ARG A 248 24.24 5.12 -29.01
N ASP A 249 25.33 5.22 -28.26
CA ASP A 249 26.59 5.77 -28.75
C ASP A 249 27.15 4.87 -29.86
N ASP A 250 27.03 3.55 -29.77
CA ASP A 250 27.41 2.62 -30.87
C ASP A 250 26.65 2.90 -32.18
N PHE A 251 25.34 3.23 -32.08
CA PHE A 251 24.54 3.63 -33.24
C PHE A 251 24.83 5.05 -33.72
N LEU A 252 25.34 5.92 -32.84
CA LEU A 252 25.78 7.27 -33.22
C LEU A 252 27.07 7.18 -34.03
N CYS A 253 28.06 6.43 -33.57
CA CYS A 253 29.30 6.16 -34.33
C CYS A 253 28.99 5.57 -35.72
N GLU A 254 28.07 4.60 -35.79
CA GLU A 254 27.61 4.05 -37.07
C GLU A 254 26.96 5.10 -37.96
N LEU A 255 26.06 5.92 -37.39
CA LEU A 255 25.35 6.95 -38.15
C LEU A 255 26.32 8.01 -38.69
N GLU A 256 27.25 8.48 -37.87
CA GLU A 256 28.29 9.44 -38.28
C GLU A 256 29.18 8.87 -39.39
N ALA A 257 29.58 7.59 -39.29
CA ALA A 257 30.36 6.91 -40.32
C ALA A 257 29.58 6.80 -41.65
N ILE A 258 28.30 6.42 -41.60
CA ILE A 258 27.44 6.37 -42.78
C ILE A 258 27.30 7.76 -43.41
N ILE A 259 27.00 8.78 -42.60
CA ILE A 259 26.84 10.15 -43.11
C ILE A 259 28.13 10.64 -43.76
N LYS A 260 29.28 10.41 -43.12
CA LYS A 260 30.59 10.77 -43.66
C LYS A 260 30.83 10.17 -45.05
N THR A 261 30.54 8.88 -45.25
CA THR A 261 30.71 8.23 -46.56
C THR A 261 29.67 8.72 -47.56
N GLN A 262 28.40 8.81 -47.18
CA GLN A 262 27.30 9.17 -48.08
C GLN A 262 27.26 10.66 -48.46
N ARG A 263 28.02 11.52 -47.75
CA ARG A 263 28.29 12.91 -48.16
C ARG A 263 28.98 13.03 -49.51
N ASN A 264 29.67 11.99 -49.99
CA ASN A 264 30.24 12.01 -51.34
C ASN A 264 29.22 11.65 -52.43
N TYR A 265 28.02 11.20 -52.05
CA TYR A 265 27.01 10.62 -52.93
C TYR A 265 25.64 11.30 -52.71
N ALA A 266 24.64 10.55 -52.24
CA ALA A 266 23.26 11.01 -52.04
C ALA A 266 23.10 12.22 -51.09
N LEU A 267 24.11 12.55 -50.27
CA LEU A 267 24.11 13.71 -49.37
C LEU A 267 25.04 14.86 -49.81
N LYS A 268 25.59 14.82 -51.03
CA LYS A 268 26.60 15.78 -51.52
C LYS A 268 26.18 17.26 -51.42
N ASN A 269 24.91 17.54 -51.67
CA ASN A 269 24.38 18.92 -51.71
C ASN A 269 23.73 19.35 -50.38
N VAL A 270 23.86 18.54 -49.31
CA VAL A 270 23.19 18.80 -48.04
C VAL A 270 24.10 19.62 -47.11
N PRO A 271 23.66 20.78 -46.59
CA PRO A 271 24.46 21.58 -45.67
C PRO A 271 24.78 20.83 -44.36
N GLU A 272 26.00 21.01 -43.84
CA GLU A 272 26.42 20.45 -42.55
C GLU A 272 25.48 20.82 -41.38
N PRO A 273 24.99 22.08 -41.25
CA PRO A 273 24.06 22.43 -40.18
C PRO A 273 22.75 21.62 -40.24
N ALA A 274 22.24 21.33 -41.44
CA ALA A 274 21.02 20.53 -41.62
C ALA A 274 21.24 19.07 -41.18
N ILE A 275 22.42 18.51 -41.48
CA ILE A 275 22.81 17.16 -41.02
C ILE A 275 22.94 17.13 -39.49
N ASN A 276 23.58 18.14 -38.90
CA ASN A 276 23.74 18.24 -37.44
C ASN A 276 22.39 18.36 -36.73
N GLU A 277 21.46 19.16 -37.28
CA GLU A 277 20.10 19.26 -36.77
C GLU A 277 19.38 17.90 -36.84
N LEU A 278 19.51 17.17 -37.95
CA LEU A 278 18.92 15.83 -38.12
C LEU A 278 19.45 14.83 -37.09
N ILE A 279 20.76 14.81 -36.84
CA ILE A 279 21.41 13.82 -35.97
C ILE A 279 21.22 14.16 -34.50
N TYR A 280 21.64 15.36 -34.09
CA TYR A 280 21.78 15.75 -32.69
C TYR A 280 20.60 16.57 -32.17
N GLY A 281 20.04 17.45 -33.01
CA GLY A 281 18.96 18.37 -32.62
C GLY A 281 19.33 19.31 -31.48
N ILE A 282 20.63 19.59 -31.34
CA ILE A 282 21.23 20.49 -30.38
C ILE A 282 22.26 21.32 -31.13
N ASP A 283 22.28 22.62 -30.86
CA ASP A 283 23.26 23.58 -31.38
C ASP A 283 23.69 24.49 -30.22
N ASP A 284 25.00 24.65 -29.99
CA ASP A 284 25.57 25.37 -28.83
C ASP A 284 24.90 25.08 -27.47
N GLY A 285 24.62 23.80 -27.22
CA GLY A 285 23.96 23.35 -25.98
C GLY A 285 22.46 23.64 -25.89
N GLN A 286 21.88 24.35 -26.87
CA GLN A 286 20.45 24.62 -26.97
C GLN A 286 19.74 23.59 -27.83
N VAL A 287 18.54 23.19 -27.42
CA VAL A 287 17.74 22.20 -28.16
C VAL A 287 17.08 22.88 -29.36
N THR A 288 17.64 22.69 -30.54
CA THR A 288 17.07 23.15 -31.81
C THR A 288 15.95 22.23 -32.30
N ASN A 289 16.10 20.91 -32.11
CA ASN A 289 15.11 19.95 -32.60
C ASN A 289 14.94 18.70 -31.72
N VAL A 290 13.83 18.66 -30.99
CA VAL A 290 13.47 17.52 -30.12
C VAL A 290 13.13 16.22 -30.86
N SER A 291 13.07 16.25 -32.19
CA SER A 291 12.74 15.13 -33.08
C SER A 291 13.96 14.55 -33.79
N ALA A 292 15.17 15.05 -33.53
CA ALA A 292 16.41 14.53 -34.11
C ALA A 292 16.66 13.04 -33.79
N ILE A 293 17.55 12.41 -34.57
CA ILE A 293 17.79 10.97 -34.56
C ILE A 293 18.27 10.51 -33.18
N MET A 294 19.29 11.15 -32.62
CA MET A 294 19.93 10.74 -31.37
C MET A 294 19.45 11.52 -30.13
N TYR A 295 18.75 12.64 -30.32
CA TYR A 295 18.19 13.43 -29.22
C TYR A 295 17.23 12.64 -28.31
N GLN A 296 17.39 12.75 -27.00
CA GLN A 296 16.39 12.30 -26.03
C GLN A 296 16.10 13.39 -25.01
N ARG A 297 14.82 13.56 -24.69
CA ARG A 297 14.42 14.43 -23.57
C ARG A 297 15.00 13.88 -22.27
N PRO A 298 15.46 14.74 -21.34
CA PRO A 298 15.93 14.33 -20.02
C PRO A 298 14.89 13.46 -19.29
N PHE A 299 15.37 12.42 -18.60
CA PHE A 299 14.51 11.51 -17.84
C PHE A 299 13.83 12.20 -16.65
N MET A 300 14.63 12.96 -15.90
CA MET A 300 14.22 13.81 -14.78
C MET A 300 15.02 15.10 -14.85
N THR A 301 14.35 16.23 -14.63
CA THR A 301 15.01 17.54 -14.53
C THR A 301 15.08 17.96 -13.07
N LYS A 302 16.00 18.87 -12.75
CA LYS A 302 16.15 19.44 -11.41
C LYS A 302 14.85 20.08 -10.94
N GLU A 303 14.19 20.88 -11.76
CA GLU A 303 12.95 21.59 -11.40
C GLU A 303 11.83 20.60 -11.03
N LEU A 304 11.77 19.45 -11.69
CA LEU A 304 10.80 18.40 -11.34
C LEU A 304 11.13 17.76 -10.00
N ILE A 305 12.41 17.46 -9.72
CA ILE A 305 12.82 16.93 -8.43
C ILE A 305 12.50 17.95 -7.33
N GLU A 306 12.89 19.19 -7.53
CA GLU A 306 12.63 20.32 -6.65
C GLU A 306 11.15 20.56 -6.35
N LYS A 307 10.26 20.31 -7.32
CA LYS A 307 8.79 20.35 -7.11
C LYS A 307 8.26 19.18 -6.28
N MET A 308 8.99 18.06 -6.25
CA MET A 308 8.64 16.88 -5.45
C MET A 308 9.27 16.91 -4.05
N VAL A 309 10.24 17.80 -3.80
CA VAL A 309 10.83 17.99 -2.47
C VAL A 309 9.81 18.68 -1.56
N GLY A 310 9.52 18.05 -0.42
CA GLY A 310 8.64 18.64 0.60
C GLY A 310 9.29 19.80 1.35
N LYS A 311 8.46 20.57 2.07
CA LYS A 311 8.91 21.67 2.92
C LYS A 311 9.53 21.17 4.23
N CYS A 312 10.41 21.97 4.82
CA CYS A 312 10.98 21.75 6.13
C CYS A 312 9.87 21.63 7.20
N THR A 313 10.17 20.92 8.29
CA THR A 313 9.25 20.74 9.43
C THR A 313 9.06 22.03 10.22
N PHE A 314 10.14 22.83 10.40
CA PHE A 314 10.14 24.03 11.26
C PHE A 314 10.22 25.34 10.48
N GLU A 315 11.10 25.43 9.48
CA GLU A 315 11.25 26.62 8.64
C GLU A 315 10.24 26.63 7.49
N ASP A 316 9.14 27.36 7.65
CA ASP A 316 8.14 27.53 6.60
C ASP A 316 8.74 28.20 5.36
N GLY A 317 8.40 27.70 4.18
CA GLY A 317 8.93 28.17 2.89
C GLY A 317 10.24 27.50 2.47
N GLU A 318 11.01 26.95 3.42
CA GLU A 318 12.27 26.27 3.11
C GLU A 318 12.07 24.83 2.62
N LYS A 319 12.90 24.41 1.66
CA LYS A 319 12.92 23.02 1.19
C LYS A 319 13.77 22.14 2.10
N ARG A 320 13.41 20.86 2.18
CA ARG A 320 14.20 19.85 2.90
C ARG A 320 15.60 19.74 2.29
N ALA A 321 16.60 19.53 3.14
CA ALA A 321 17.97 19.28 2.75
C ALA A 321 18.14 17.84 2.21
N PRO A 322 19.04 17.60 1.24
CA PRO A 322 19.48 16.25 0.90
C PRO A 322 20.01 15.52 2.13
N LYS A 323 19.71 14.21 2.28
CA LYS A 323 20.31 13.39 3.35
C LYS A 323 21.82 13.26 3.23
N ALA A 324 22.33 13.45 2.01
CA ALA A 324 23.75 13.45 1.67
C ALA A 324 24.42 14.81 1.87
N SER A 325 23.67 15.86 2.26
CA SER A 325 24.26 17.16 2.58
C SER A 325 25.11 17.04 3.85
N TYR A 326 26.20 17.80 3.89
CA TYR A 326 27.12 17.81 5.03
C TYR A 326 26.37 18.13 6.33
N SER A 327 25.52 19.17 6.35
CA SER A 327 24.75 19.52 7.56
C SER A 327 23.85 18.37 8.02
N PHE A 328 23.23 17.63 7.09
CA PHE A 328 22.35 16.51 7.46
C PHE A 328 23.15 15.28 7.95
N GLU A 329 24.30 14.98 7.33
CA GLU A 329 25.17 13.89 7.80
C GLU A 329 25.76 14.19 9.18
N ILE A 330 26.21 15.42 9.43
CA ILE A 330 26.71 15.86 10.75
C ILE A 330 25.58 15.81 11.78
N PHE A 331 24.44 16.43 11.51
CA PHE A 331 23.25 16.39 12.38
C PHE A 331 22.91 14.96 12.80
N ARG A 332 22.88 14.04 11.82
CA ARG A 332 22.54 12.63 12.07
C ARG A 332 23.59 11.93 12.91
N LEU A 333 24.87 12.11 12.56
CA LEU A 333 25.96 11.46 13.29
C LEU A 333 26.05 11.99 14.73
N ALA A 334 25.99 13.30 14.91
CA ALA A 334 25.96 13.96 16.22
C ALA A 334 24.77 13.48 17.06
N SER A 335 23.58 13.40 16.46
CA SER A 335 22.39 12.85 17.14
C SER A 335 22.57 11.37 17.53
N ASP A 336 23.19 10.57 16.67
CA ASP A 336 23.46 9.15 16.98
C ASP A 336 24.49 9.04 18.12
N LEU A 337 25.50 9.92 18.17
CA LEU A 337 26.53 9.96 19.22
C LEU A 337 25.99 10.48 20.56
N SER A 338 25.14 11.51 20.58
CA SER A 338 24.58 12.06 21.82
C SER A 338 23.64 11.08 22.54
N HIS A 339 23.06 10.12 21.81
CA HIS A 339 22.28 9.02 22.38
C HIS A 339 23.11 7.76 22.68
N LEU A 340 24.41 7.71 22.34
CA LEU A 340 25.25 6.54 22.56
C LEU A 340 25.62 6.42 24.04
N VAL A 341 25.42 5.22 24.59
CA VAL A 341 25.72 4.89 25.98
C VAL A 341 26.62 3.68 26.03
N PHE A 342 27.64 3.74 26.87
CA PHE A 342 28.53 2.64 27.21
C PHE A 342 28.27 2.17 28.64
N ILE A 343 28.44 0.87 28.89
CA ILE A 343 28.26 0.21 30.20
C ILE A 343 29.44 -0.74 30.44
N PRO A 344 29.78 -1.07 31.71
CA PRO A 344 30.82 -2.05 31.99
C PRO A 344 30.51 -3.41 31.35
N ARG A 345 31.56 -4.13 30.96
CA ARG A 345 31.51 -5.40 30.23
C ARG A 345 30.96 -6.54 31.08
N ASP A 346 31.24 -6.49 32.38
CA ASP A 346 30.77 -7.39 33.43
C ASP A 346 29.40 -6.99 34.01
N ALA A 347 28.98 -5.74 33.81
CA ALA A 347 27.70 -5.24 34.31
C ALA A 347 26.54 -5.52 33.35
N SER A 348 25.43 -5.98 33.92
CA SER A 348 24.16 -6.01 33.19
C SER A 348 23.68 -4.57 32.88
N LYS A 349 22.86 -4.39 31.83
CA LYS A 349 22.25 -3.09 31.51
C LYS A 349 21.49 -2.46 32.69
N ARG A 350 20.98 -3.29 33.61
CA ARG A 350 20.26 -2.85 34.80
C ARG A 350 21.24 -2.39 35.88
N GLN A 351 22.26 -3.21 36.16
CA GLN A 351 23.29 -2.89 37.15
C GLN A 351 23.96 -1.56 36.79
N ALA A 352 24.39 -1.41 35.54
CA ALA A 352 25.01 -0.18 35.07
C ALA A 352 24.11 1.06 35.23
N LYS A 353 22.79 0.90 35.08
CA LYS A 353 21.83 1.99 35.28
C LYS A 353 21.58 2.30 36.77
N HIS A 354 21.49 1.28 37.62
CA HIS A 354 21.19 1.43 39.05
C HIS A 354 22.39 1.99 39.81
N GLU A 355 23.58 1.52 39.49
CA GLU A 355 24.85 1.95 40.07
C GLU A 355 25.43 3.18 39.34
N ASN A 356 24.68 3.74 38.39
CA ASN A 356 25.06 4.93 37.61
C ASN A 356 26.42 4.81 36.91
N LEU A 357 26.73 3.62 36.39
CA LEU A 357 27.93 3.27 35.62
C LEU A 357 27.75 3.52 34.11
N GLU A 358 26.68 4.20 33.68
CA GLU A 358 26.45 4.54 32.28
C GLU A 358 27.33 5.72 31.85
N ILE A 359 28.22 5.50 30.87
CA ILE A 359 29.04 6.55 30.29
C ILE A 359 28.40 7.05 28.99
N ARG A 360 28.21 8.36 28.91
CA ARG A 360 27.87 9.07 27.67
C ARG A 360 29.06 9.89 27.19
N LEU A 361 29.06 10.21 25.91
CA LEU A 361 30.11 11.03 25.33
C LEU A 361 29.93 12.48 25.75
N SER A 362 31.02 13.12 26.16
CA SER A 362 31.08 14.57 26.36
C SER A 362 31.04 15.31 25.01
N PRO A 363 30.73 16.62 24.99
CA PRO A 363 30.81 17.44 23.77
C PRO A 363 32.17 17.33 23.06
N GLU A 364 33.26 17.31 23.81
CA GLU A 364 34.64 17.18 23.30
C GLU A 364 34.85 15.81 22.63
N GLN A 365 34.38 14.73 23.27
CA GLN A 365 34.45 13.37 22.72
C GLN A 365 33.58 13.23 21.46
N ILE A 366 32.38 13.83 21.44
CA ILE A 366 31.53 13.87 20.24
C ILE A 366 32.29 14.56 19.09
N LYS A 367 32.92 15.71 19.36
CA LYS A 367 33.70 16.45 18.37
C LYS A 367 34.89 15.63 17.84
N GLN A 368 35.65 14.97 18.71
CA GLN A 368 36.76 14.09 18.32
C GLN A 368 36.31 12.96 17.38
N VAL A 369 35.19 12.31 17.69
CA VAL A 369 34.64 11.23 16.85
C VAL A 369 34.15 11.76 15.50
N ILE A 370 33.56 12.96 15.47
CA ILE A 370 33.13 13.61 14.23
C ILE A 370 34.33 13.97 13.35
N ASP A 371 35.41 14.48 13.94
CA ASP A 371 36.63 14.80 13.19
C ASP A 371 37.29 13.53 12.61
N LEU A 372 37.27 12.41 13.35
CA LEU A 372 37.67 11.11 12.80
C LEU A 372 36.76 10.66 11.64
N ALA A 373 35.45 10.91 11.72
CA ALA A 373 34.51 10.55 10.65
C ALA A 373 34.77 11.29 9.32
N LYS A 374 35.52 12.41 9.35
CA LYS A 374 35.97 13.11 8.14
C LYS A 374 37.09 12.33 7.42
N SER A 375 37.94 11.59 8.13
CA SER A 375 39.03 10.82 7.52
C SER A 375 38.65 9.37 7.19
N GLN A 376 37.62 8.82 7.84
CA GLN A 376 37.17 7.43 7.64
C GLN A 376 35.73 7.34 7.10
N LYS A 377 35.54 6.50 6.08
CA LYS A 377 34.23 6.32 5.41
C LYS A 377 33.12 5.79 6.31
N SER A 378 33.47 4.98 7.30
CA SER A 378 32.54 4.44 8.29
C SER A 378 33.27 4.06 9.57
N LEU A 379 32.62 4.31 10.70
CA LEU A 379 33.11 3.98 12.04
C LEU A 379 32.37 2.76 12.58
N THR A 380 33.10 1.89 13.27
CA THR A 380 32.52 0.82 14.10
C THR A 380 32.28 1.33 15.53
N TYR A 381 31.45 0.64 16.30
CA TYR A 381 31.25 0.97 17.72
C TYR A 381 32.58 0.93 18.50
N LYS A 382 33.42 -0.07 18.23
CA LYS A 382 34.79 -0.18 18.76
C LYS A 382 35.61 1.07 18.49
N LYS A 383 35.55 1.58 17.25
CA LYS A 383 36.34 2.74 16.85
C LYS A 383 35.82 4.02 17.50
N VAL A 384 34.50 4.17 17.65
CA VAL A 384 33.92 5.28 18.41
C VAL A 384 34.39 5.26 19.86
N ARG A 385 34.32 4.10 20.52
CA ARG A 385 34.78 3.89 21.91
C ARG A 385 36.24 4.30 22.10
N SER A 386 37.14 3.72 21.31
CA SER A 386 38.57 3.99 21.44
C SER A 386 38.95 5.43 21.11
N THR A 387 38.23 6.07 20.17
CA THR A 387 38.46 7.48 19.83
C THR A 387 37.97 8.42 20.91
N ALA A 388 36.87 8.07 21.61
CA ALA A 388 36.38 8.83 22.76
C ALA A 388 37.22 8.60 24.03
N GLY A 389 38.24 7.73 24.00
CA GLY A 389 39.07 7.42 25.18
C GLY A 389 38.34 6.60 26.25
N ILE A 390 37.28 5.88 25.88
CA ILE A 390 36.52 5.03 26.80
C ILE A 390 37.23 3.68 26.95
N SER A 391 37.44 3.21 28.19
CA SER A 391 38.13 1.94 28.51
C SER A 391 37.53 0.75 27.76
N GLU A 392 38.36 -0.28 27.51
CA GLU A 392 37.92 -1.57 26.94
C GLU A 392 37.00 -2.36 27.87
N ASP A 393 37.00 -2.00 29.15
CA ASP A 393 36.08 -2.53 30.16
C ASP A 393 34.65 -2.06 29.93
N TYR A 394 34.43 -1.08 29.04
CA TYR A 394 33.11 -0.57 28.71
C TYR A 394 32.71 -0.96 27.28
N VAL A 395 31.46 -1.37 27.10
CA VAL A 395 30.89 -1.85 25.85
C VAL A 395 29.63 -1.07 25.50
N PRO A 396 29.27 -0.94 24.21
CA PRO A 396 28.07 -0.22 23.81
C PRO A 396 26.81 -0.89 24.39
N LYS A 397 25.98 -0.12 25.10
CA LYS A 397 24.73 -0.60 25.69
C LYS A 397 23.79 -1.20 24.64
N ASP A 398 23.69 -0.54 23.49
CA ASP A 398 22.83 -0.96 22.37
C ASP A 398 23.56 -0.82 21.03
N VAL A 399 23.52 -1.88 20.23
CA VAL A 399 24.15 -1.95 18.91
C VAL A 399 23.13 -2.17 17.79
N ARG A 400 23.34 -1.51 16.65
CA ARG A 400 22.55 -1.73 15.43
C ARG A 400 23.13 -2.91 14.64
N GLY A 401 22.25 -3.80 14.17
CA GLY A 401 22.64 -4.93 13.33
C GLY A 401 22.82 -6.24 14.11
N LYS A 402 23.04 -7.33 13.38
CA LYS A 402 23.30 -8.64 13.98
C LYS A 402 24.76 -8.67 14.46
N LYS A 403 24.98 -9.09 15.72
CA LYS A 403 26.31 -9.37 16.26
C LYS A 403 27.00 -10.45 15.42
N LYS A 404 28.30 -10.27 15.16
CA LYS A 404 29.12 -11.24 14.41
C LYS A 404 29.57 -12.36 15.34
N ASP A 405 29.85 -13.53 14.77
CA ASP A 405 30.38 -14.67 15.54
C ASP A 405 31.75 -14.25 16.13
N GLY A 406 31.94 -14.40 17.45
CA GLY A 406 33.12 -13.91 18.17
C GLY A 406 33.08 -12.44 18.63
N ASP A 407 32.03 -11.69 18.30
CA ASP A 407 31.81 -10.30 18.74
C ASP A 407 30.57 -10.24 19.66
N GLU A 408 30.77 -10.66 20.90
CA GLU A 408 29.71 -10.79 21.90
C GLU A 408 28.93 -9.49 22.14
N PHE A 409 29.58 -8.33 22.02
CA PHE A 409 28.98 -7.03 22.31
C PHE A 409 28.54 -6.28 21.04
N GLY A 410 28.93 -6.75 19.85
CA GLY A 410 28.60 -6.10 18.58
C GLY A 410 29.47 -4.88 18.27
N GLU A 411 30.66 -4.80 18.85
CA GLU A 411 31.58 -3.68 18.70
C GLU A 411 32.14 -3.55 17.27
N GLU A 412 32.18 -4.65 16.51
CA GLU A 412 32.62 -4.71 15.11
C GLU A 412 31.49 -4.38 14.13
N ASN A 413 30.30 -4.01 14.63
CA ASN A 413 29.21 -3.50 13.81
C ASN A 413 29.48 -2.04 13.40
N VAL A 414 29.01 -1.69 12.20
CA VAL A 414 29.10 -0.32 11.70
C VAL A 414 28.14 0.57 12.50
N PHE A 415 28.68 1.59 13.16
CA PHE A 415 27.93 2.62 13.87
C PHE A 415 27.32 3.63 12.88
N GLY A 416 28.18 4.28 12.10
CA GLY A 416 27.81 5.41 11.26
C GLY A 416 29.02 6.07 10.59
N GLY A 417 28.82 7.23 9.97
CA GLY A 417 29.88 8.01 9.32
C GLY A 417 29.33 9.00 8.31
N LEU A 418 30.20 9.86 7.78
CA LEU A 418 29.88 10.89 6.80
C LEU A 418 30.10 10.32 5.38
N LYS A 419 29.15 9.51 4.89
CA LYS A 419 29.34 8.69 3.69
C LYS A 419 29.43 9.53 2.44
N ALA A 420 28.53 10.50 2.28
CA ALA A 420 28.51 11.37 1.12
C ALA A 420 29.70 12.33 1.12
N TYR A 421 30.01 12.90 2.29
CA TYR A 421 31.24 13.67 2.48
C TYR A 421 32.49 12.88 2.05
N ASN A 422 32.64 11.64 2.54
CA ASN A 422 33.80 10.81 2.18
C ASN A 422 33.80 10.41 0.70
N ASP A 423 32.65 10.22 0.06
CA ASP A 423 32.60 9.96 -1.38
C ASP A 423 33.12 11.17 -2.19
N ILE A 424 32.82 12.41 -1.76
CA ILE A 424 33.36 13.63 -2.38
C ILE A 424 34.87 13.76 -2.08
N ARG A 425 35.27 13.60 -0.81
CA ARG A 425 36.68 13.68 -0.39
C ARG A 425 37.56 12.67 -1.11
N LEU A 426 37.11 11.41 -1.22
CA LEU A 426 37.87 10.37 -1.90
C LEU A 426 37.95 10.58 -3.41
N ALA A 427 36.93 11.21 -4.02
CA ALA A 427 36.98 11.57 -5.44
C ALA A 427 38.05 12.64 -5.72
N LEU A 428 38.29 13.54 -4.76
CA LEU A 428 39.26 14.64 -4.87
C LEU A 428 40.56 14.40 -4.10
N LYS A 429 40.83 13.17 -3.66
CA LYS A 429 42.01 12.85 -2.85
C LYS A 429 43.34 13.25 -3.52
N ASP A 430 43.38 13.20 -4.85
CA ASP A 430 44.56 13.52 -5.67
C ASP A 430 44.55 14.99 -6.15
N LEU A 431 43.61 15.81 -5.64
CA LEU A 431 43.39 17.23 -6.00
C LEU A 431 43.23 18.07 -4.72
N PRO A 432 44.28 18.19 -3.88
CA PRO A 432 44.19 18.83 -2.57
C PRO A 432 43.85 20.33 -2.62
N GLU A 433 44.31 21.03 -3.66
CA GLU A 433 43.97 22.45 -3.87
C GLU A 433 42.48 22.65 -4.15
N ASP A 434 41.88 21.79 -4.99
CA ASP A 434 40.44 21.84 -5.25
C ASP A 434 39.64 21.44 -4.01
N TRP A 435 40.10 20.44 -3.26
CA TRP A 435 39.48 20.07 -1.98
C TRP A 435 39.47 21.24 -1.00
N ALA A 436 40.60 21.93 -0.81
CA ALA A 436 40.70 23.06 0.12
C ALA A 436 39.70 24.19 -0.20
N LYS A 437 39.38 24.42 -1.49
CA LYS A 437 38.39 25.43 -1.91
C LYS A 437 36.95 25.07 -1.55
N ILE A 438 36.65 23.78 -1.41
CA ILE A 438 35.28 23.29 -1.18
C ILE A 438 35.07 22.61 0.17
N ASP A 439 36.11 22.45 1.00
CA ASP A 439 36.03 21.84 2.34
C ASP A 439 35.39 22.81 3.36
N ASN A 440 34.17 23.25 3.05
CA ASN A 440 33.33 24.06 3.90
C ASN A 440 31.87 23.62 3.74
N GLU A 441 31.06 23.87 4.77
CA GLU A 441 29.68 23.39 4.81
C GLU A 441 28.83 23.85 3.61
N SER A 442 28.98 25.10 3.17
CA SER A 442 28.19 25.67 2.07
C SER A 442 28.46 24.92 0.75
N ALA A 443 29.74 24.82 0.36
CA ALA A 443 30.13 24.16 -0.88
C ALA A 443 29.80 22.66 -0.87
N LEU A 444 30.04 21.96 0.24
CA LEU A 444 29.70 20.54 0.38
C LEU A 444 28.19 20.28 0.29
N ASN A 445 27.38 21.14 0.93
CA ASN A 445 25.93 21.08 0.81
C ASN A 445 25.46 21.33 -0.62
N GLN A 446 26.07 22.29 -1.32
CA GLN A 446 25.77 22.60 -2.71
C GLN A 446 26.12 21.42 -3.62
N ILE A 447 27.30 20.81 -3.50
CA ILE A 447 27.68 19.62 -4.27
C ILE A 447 26.73 18.46 -3.98
N ALA A 448 26.39 18.21 -2.72
CA ALA A 448 25.43 17.18 -2.36
C ALA A 448 24.04 17.44 -2.94
N TYR A 449 23.63 18.71 -3.01
CA TYR A 449 22.38 19.13 -3.64
C TYR A 449 22.41 18.90 -5.15
N ILE A 450 23.49 19.28 -5.83
CA ILE A 450 23.70 19.06 -7.27
C ILE A 450 23.62 17.56 -7.57
N LEU A 451 24.41 16.72 -6.88
CA LEU A 451 24.41 15.27 -7.10
C LEU A 451 23.05 14.60 -6.77
N THR A 452 22.28 15.19 -5.85
CA THR A 452 20.96 14.69 -5.47
C THR A 452 19.86 15.10 -6.46
N THR A 453 19.95 16.29 -7.05
CA THR A 453 18.91 16.87 -7.91
C THR A 453 19.20 16.70 -9.40
N GLN A 454 20.44 16.72 -9.83
CA GLN A 454 20.84 16.44 -11.20
C GLN A 454 20.99 14.94 -11.45
N LYS A 455 20.47 14.47 -12.59
CA LYS A 455 20.42 13.05 -12.95
C LYS A 455 21.09 12.73 -14.29
N ALA A 456 21.70 13.73 -14.91
CA ALA A 456 22.50 13.61 -16.12
C ALA A 456 23.89 14.19 -15.85
N ASP A 457 24.93 13.58 -16.42
CA ASP A 457 26.32 13.98 -16.18
C ASP A 457 26.56 15.41 -16.70
N GLU A 458 25.94 15.81 -17.82
CA GLU A 458 26.02 17.16 -18.37
C GLU A 458 25.40 18.22 -17.44
N GLY A 459 24.26 17.91 -16.82
CA GLY A 459 23.60 18.81 -15.86
C GLY A 459 24.37 18.94 -14.55
N ILE A 460 25.12 17.91 -14.15
CA ILE A 460 26.03 17.99 -13.00
C ILE A 460 27.19 18.93 -13.34
N ARG A 461 27.84 18.77 -14.50
CA ARG A 461 28.95 19.64 -14.93
C ARG A 461 28.57 21.11 -14.93
N ALA A 462 27.46 21.46 -15.60
CA ALA A 462 27.01 22.84 -15.73
C ALA A 462 26.74 23.52 -14.38
N GLU A 463 26.27 22.78 -13.37
CA GLU A 463 26.09 23.36 -12.03
C GLU A 463 27.39 23.40 -11.21
N LEU A 464 28.33 22.48 -11.45
CA LEU A 464 29.65 22.52 -10.83
C LEU A 464 30.50 23.69 -11.36
N ASP A 465 30.19 24.24 -12.54
CA ASP A 465 30.85 25.46 -13.06
C ASP A 465 30.60 26.70 -12.18
N THR A 466 29.57 26.67 -11.33
CA THR A 466 29.32 27.73 -10.34
C THR A 466 30.27 27.67 -9.13
N LEU A 467 31.07 26.61 -9.02
CA LEU A 467 32.03 26.40 -7.94
C LEU A 467 33.46 26.60 -8.45
N PRO A 468 34.40 27.07 -7.59
CA PRO A 468 35.79 27.33 -7.95
C PRO A 468 36.61 26.03 -8.07
N LEU A 469 36.19 25.11 -8.95
CA LEU A 469 36.79 23.79 -9.15
C LEU A 469 37.48 23.71 -10.52
N SER A 470 38.62 23.03 -10.58
CA SER A 470 39.25 22.64 -11.85
C SER A 470 38.37 21.64 -12.63
N ASP A 471 38.52 21.57 -13.95
CA ASP A 471 37.76 20.61 -14.77
C ASP A 471 38.07 19.15 -14.40
N LYS A 472 39.30 18.86 -13.95
CA LYS A 472 39.69 17.55 -13.41
C LYS A 472 38.86 17.20 -12.16
N ALA A 473 38.68 18.16 -11.25
CA ALA A 473 37.87 17.97 -10.05
C ALA A 473 36.39 17.76 -10.39
N LYS A 474 35.84 18.54 -11.32
CA LYS A 474 34.45 18.38 -11.80
C LYS A 474 34.23 16.97 -12.36
N GLU A 475 35.13 16.47 -13.21
CA GLU A 475 35.04 15.11 -13.75
C GLU A 475 35.15 14.02 -12.67
N ALA A 476 35.97 14.23 -11.65
CA ALA A 476 36.07 13.31 -10.53
C ALA A 476 34.74 13.24 -9.74
N ILE A 477 34.09 14.39 -9.49
CA ILE A 477 32.78 14.47 -8.82
C ILE A 477 31.68 13.82 -9.67
N VAL A 478 31.66 14.04 -10.98
CA VAL A 478 30.69 13.42 -11.92
C VAL A 478 30.77 11.89 -11.90
N LYS A 479 31.94 11.31 -11.58
CA LYS A 479 32.13 9.85 -11.48
C LYS A 479 31.69 9.26 -10.14
N ILE A 480 31.25 10.07 -9.17
CA ILE A 480 30.75 9.58 -7.88
C ILE A 480 29.46 8.76 -8.08
N LYS A 481 29.41 7.57 -7.47
CA LYS A 481 28.23 6.71 -7.51
C LYS A 481 27.03 7.40 -6.83
N PRO A 482 25.82 7.38 -7.44
CA PRO A 482 24.65 8.08 -6.88
C PRO A 482 24.07 7.46 -5.61
N THR A 483 24.68 6.42 -5.05
CA THR A 483 24.13 5.58 -3.98
C THR A 483 23.67 6.34 -2.75
N ASN A 484 24.44 7.35 -2.34
CA ASN A 484 24.12 8.21 -1.20
C ASN A 484 23.26 9.44 -1.61
N PHE A 485 23.32 9.87 -2.87
CA PHE A 485 22.72 11.12 -3.38
C PHE A 485 21.33 10.92 -4.01
N LYS A 486 20.36 10.44 -3.21
CA LYS A 486 19.03 10.05 -3.72
C LYS A 486 17.82 10.51 -2.92
N ALA A 487 18.01 11.03 -1.72
CA ALA A 487 16.91 11.28 -0.79
C ALA A 487 17.08 12.59 -0.02
N PHE A 488 15.94 13.13 0.44
CA PHE A 488 15.85 14.32 1.27
C PHE A 488 15.46 13.95 2.71
N GLY A 489 15.93 14.76 3.66
CA GLY A 489 15.58 14.67 5.07
C GLY A 489 14.20 15.27 5.38
N HIS A 490 13.93 15.54 6.66
CA HIS A 490 12.71 16.25 7.11
C HIS A 490 12.96 17.73 7.48
N LEU A 491 14.23 18.16 7.52
CA LEU A 491 14.67 19.52 7.87
C LEU A 491 15.38 20.18 6.69
N SER A 492 15.33 21.51 6.61
CA SER A 492 16.15 22.33 5.71
C SER A 492 17.57 22.51 6.24
N VAL A 493 18.50 22.98 5.41
CA VAL A 493 19.87 23.33 5.84
C VAL A 493 19.81 24.41 6.92
N LYS A 494 18.98 25.44 6.74
CA LYS A 494 18.75 26.51 7.72
C LYS A 494 18.32 25.98 9.09
N ALA A 495 17.36 25.04 9.13
CA ALA A 495 16.93 24.44 10.39
C ALA A 495 18.05 23.59 11.03
N LEU A 496 18.81 22.84 10.22
CA LEU A 496 19.93 22.03 10.69
C LEU A 496 21.03 22.90 11.30
N GLN A 497 21.34 24.04 10.70
CA GLN A 497 22.36 24.98 11.19
C GLN A 497 22.00 25.58 12.56
N LYS A 498 20.71 25.78 12.86
CA LYS A 498 20.24 26.21 14.17
C LYS A 498 20.24 25.09 15.22
N ILE A 499 19.89 23.87 14.83
CA ILE A 499 19.71 22.73 15.77
C ILE A 499 21.03 22.02 16.08
N THR A 500 21.88 21.80 15.07
CA THR A 500 23.06 20.94 15.18
C THR A 500 24.09 21.43 16.22
N PRO A 501 24.36 22.73 16.37
CA PRO A 501 25.27 23.22 17.42
C PRO A 501 24.88 22.74 18.82
N HIS A 502 23.60 22.83 19.18
CA HIS A 502 23.10 22.35 20.48
C HIS A 502 23.23 20.82 20.65
N ILE A 503 23.10 20.05 19.56
CA ILE A 503 23.31 18.59 19.63
C ILE A 503 24.79 18.26 19.84
N LEU A 504 25.70 19.04 19.25
CA LEU A 504 27.14 18.89 19.47
C LEU A 504 27.54 19.20 20.91
N GLU A 505 26.79 20.06 21.61
CA GLU A 505 26.88 20.31 23.05
C GLU A 505 26.30 19.16 23.90
N GLY A 506 25.89 18.05 23.29
CA GLY A 506 25.36 16.86 23.96
C GLY A 506 23.85 16.90 24.21
N MET A 507 23.11 17.90 23.71
CA MET A 507 21.66 17.94 23.85
C MET A 507 20.98 16.85 23.00
N THR A 508 19.85 16.36 23.51
CA THR A 508 18.94 15.51 22.73
C THR A 508 18.20 16.34 21.69
N TYR A 509 17.75 15.70 20.61
CA TYR A 509 17.14 16.40 19.47
C TYR A 509 15.94 17.28 19.84
N ASP A 510 15.08 16.82 20.75
CA ASP A 510 13.94 17.58 21.28
C ASP A 510 14.37 18.86 21.98
N LYS A 511 15.33 18.76 22.91
CA LYS A 511 15.90 19.91 23.63
C LYS A 511 16.63 20.87 22.71
N ALA A 512 17.38 20.34 21.74
CA ALA A 512 18.06 21.13 20.72
C ALA A 512 17.08 21.89 19.81
N CYS A 513 15.90 21.33 19.53
CA CYS A 513 14.84 22.04 18.82
C CYS A 513 14.28 23.19 19.68
N GLU A 514 13.99 22.95 20.96
CA GLU A 514 13.48 23.97 21.88
C GLU A 514 14.50 25.11 22.07
N ALA A 515 15.78 24.78 22.26
CA ALA A 515 16.88 25.75 22.35
C ALA A 515 17.05 26.57 21.06
N ALA A 516 16.82 25.95 19.90
CA ALA A 516 16.82 26.63 18.60
C ALA A 516 15.55 27.48 18.34
N GLY A 517 14.63 27.58 19.31
CA GLY A 517 13.39 28.36 19.22
C GLY A 517 12.26 27.67 18.48
N TYR A 518 12.31 26.34 18.32
CA TYR A 518 11.26 25.56 17.64
C TYR A 518 10.33 24.84 18.60
N ASP A 519 9.04 24.84 18.27
CA ASP A 519 8.06 23.98 18.94
C ASP A 519 8.11 22.55 18.35
N PHE A 520 8.82 21.66 19.03
CA PHE A 520 8.93 20.25 18.66
C PHE A 520 7.57 19.53 18.59
N LYS A 521 6.57 19.97 19.38
CA LYS A 521 5.25 19.32 19.51
C LYS A 521 4.27 19.77 18.42
N LYS A 522 4.45 20.95 17.83
CA LYS A 522 3.61 21.50 16.75
C LYS A 522 4.00 20.93 15.37
N GLN A 523 3.84 19.63 15.19
CA GLN A 523 4.01 19.03 13.86
C GLN A 523 2.73 19.21 13.02
N SER A 524 2.82 19.97 11.93
CA SER A 524 1.73 20.10 10.96
C SER A 524 1.48 18.76 10.26
N ALA A 525 0.24 18.26 10.32
CA ALA A 525 -0.17 17.01 9.70
C ALA A 525 -0.81 17.33 8.34
N SER A 526 -0.02 17.27 7.27
CA SER A 526 -0.53 17.45 5.92
C SER A 526 -0.76 16.11 5.24
N LEU A 527 -1.93 15.93 4.63
CA LEU A 527 -2.27 14.74 3.84
C LEU A 527 -1.33 14.53 2.63
N GLU A 528 -0.57 15.56 2.23
CA GLU A 528 0.45 15.47 1.20
C GLU A 528 1.67 14.63 1.62
N GLN A 529 1.94 14.55 2.93
CA GLN A 529 3.01 13.72 3.48
C GLN A 529 2.72 12.22 3.31
N ILE A 530 1.44 11.85 3.14
CA ILE A 530 1.01 10.46 2.95
C ILE A 530 1.08 10.07 1.47
N THR A 531 2.11 9.31 1.13
CA THR A 531 2.33 8.79 -0.24
C THR A 531 1.53 7.51 -0.53
N ASN A 532 1.16 6.74 0.50
CA ASN A 532 0.37 5.52 0.34
C ASN A 532 -1.09 5.87 -0.02
N PRO A 533 -1.57 5.50 -1.22
CA PRO A 533 -2.92 5.87 -1.66
C PRO A 533 -4.01 5.19 -0.84
N VAL A 534 -3.78 4.00 -0.29
CA VAL A 534 -4.74 3.27 0.56
C VAL A 534 -5.01 4.07 1.82
N VAL A 535 -3.94 4.48 2.50
CA VAL A 535 -4.00 5.31 3.71
C VAL A 535 -4.68 6.65 3.40
N LYS A 536 -4.27 7.32 2.31
CA LYS A 536 -4.86 8.61 1.92
C LYS A 536 -6.37 8.52 1.69
N ARG A 537 -6.84 7.44 1.05
CA ARG A 537 -8.28 7.20 0.85
C ARG A 537 -8.99 6.95 2.18
N ALA A 538 -8.43 6.13 3.06
CA ALA A 538 -9.02 5.85 4.37
C ALA A 538 -9.20 7.15 5.17
N ILE A 539 -8.15 7.96 5.32
CA ILE A 539 -8.21 9.27 6.03
C ILE A 539 -9.25 10.20 5.40
N THR A 540 -9.30 10.28 4.06
CA THR A 540 -10.29 11.12 3.37
C THR A 540 -11.73 10.65 3.61
N GLN A 541 -11.98 9.33 3.63
CA GLN A 541 -13.31 8.80 3.95
C GLN A 541 -13.67 9.01 5.41
N THR A 542 -12.72 8.85 6.34
CA THR A 542 -12.90 9.17 7.76
C THR A 542 -13.31 10.63 7.93
N LEU A 543 -12.60 11.58 7.33
CA LEU A 543 -12.96 13.00 7.42
C LEU A 543 -14.37 13.27 6.86
N LYS A 544 -14.75 12.60 5.76
CA LYS A 544 -16.11 12.71 5.20
C LYS A 544 -17.19 12.20 6.16
N VAL A 545 -16.93 11.11 6.88
CA VAL A 545 -17.82 10.58 7.93
C VAL A 545 -17.92 11.58 9.08
N VAL A 546 -16.78 12.05 9.61
CA VAL A 546 -16.75 13.04 10.70
C VAL A 546 -17.53 14.31 10.31
N ARG A 547 -17.29 14.88 9.13
CA ARG A 547 -18.01 16.07 8.65
C ARG A 547 -19.50 15.81 8.38
N ALA A 548 -19.90 14.56 8.11
CA ALA A 548 -21.30 14.21 7.94
C ALA A 548 -22.02 14.11 9.28
N ILE A 549 -21.36 13.52 10.29
CA ILE A 549 -21.85 13.50 11.68
C ILE A 549 -21.91 14.93 12.22
N GLU A 550 -20.90 15.75 11.97
CA GLU A 550 -20.89 17.14 12.43
C GLU A 550 -22.08 17.96 11.91
N ARG A 551 -22.47 17.73 10.65
CA ARG A 551 -23.67 18.36 10.06
C ARG A 551 -24.98 17.85 10.65
N LYS A 552 -24.99 16.62 11.16
CA LYS A 552 -26.19 15.96 11.69
C LYS A 552 -26.38 16.24 13.18
N ASP A 553 -25.32 16.07 13.96
CA ASP A 553 -25.35 16.03 15.43
C ASP A 553 -24.57 17.18 16.10
N GLY A 554 -23.97 18.10 15.33
CA GLY A 554 -23.18 19.22 15.85
C GLY A 554 -21.70 18.91 16.07
N LYS A 555 -20.96 19.75 16.80
CA LYS A 555 -19.52 19.56 16.99
C LYS A 555 -19.24 18.43 18.00
N PRO A 556 -18.28 17.52 17.73
CA PRO A 556 -17.92 16.46 18.69
C PRO A 556 -17.25 17.05 19.93
N TYR A 557 -17.53 16.44 21.09
CA TYR A 557 -16.82 16.76 22.33
C TYR A 557 -15.50 15.98 22.42
N PHE A 558 -15.54 14.70 22.05
CA PHE A 558 -14.34 13.86 21.84
C PHE A 558 -14.38 13.15 20.50
N ILE A 559 -13.21 12.94 19.91
CA ILE A 559 -13.03 11.96 18.83
C ILE A 559 -12.04 10.89 19.29
N LYS A 560 -12.47 9.63 19.27
CA LYS A 560 -11.67 8.47 19.66
C LYS A 560 -11.44 7.58 18.44
N VAL A 561 -10.19 7.24 18.18
CA VAL A 561 -9.79 6.58 16.92
C VAL A 561 -9.03 5.30 17.17
N GLU A 562 -9.48 4.21 16.56
CA GLU A 562 -8.67 3.00 16.37
C GLU A 562 -8.30 2.87 14.89
N THR A 563 -7.04 2.54 14.62
CA THR A 563 -6.59 2.21 13.25
C THR A 563 -6.25 0.74 13.13
N ALA A 564 -6.63 0.12 12.02
CA ALA A 564 -6.25 -1.26 11.76
C ALA A 564 -4.72 -1.42 11.68
N ARG A 565 -4.19 -2.53 12.23
CA ARG A 565 -2.73 -2.83 12.27
C ARG A 565 -2.07 -2.83 10.90
N ASP A 566 -2.85 -3.14 9.89
CA ASP A 566 -2.43 -3.31 8.51
C ASP A 566 -2.55 -2.00 7.69
N LEU A 567 -3.19 -0.94 8.22
CA LEU A 567 -3.51 0.29 7.47
C LEU A 567 -2.29 0.93 6.79
N ALA A 568 -1.19 1.09 7.52
CA ALA A 568 0.05 1.69 7.01
C ALA A 568 1.01 0.70 6.34
N LYS A 569 0.67 -0.61 6.34
CA LYS A 569 1.54 -1.67 5.82
C LYS A 569 1.41 -1.78 4.30
N ASN A 570 2.51 -2.15 3.64
CA ASN A 570 2.49 -2.42 2.20
C ASN A 570 1.71 -3.72 1.91
N PHE A 571 1.37 -3.99 0.65
CA PHE A 571 0.59 -5.17 0.27
C PHE A 571 1.23 -6.50 0.68
N LYS A 572 2.55 -6.63 0.57
CA LYS A 572 3.28 -7.85 0.94
C LYS A 572 3.15 -8.15 2.44
N ASP A 573 3.36 -7.13 3.27
CA ASP A 573 3.24 -7.24 4.72
C ASP A 573 1.80 -7.57 5.13
N ARG A 574 0.81 -6.96 4.49
CA ARG A 574 -0.61 -7.25 4.75
C ARG A 574 -0.99 -8.69 4.38
N ASN A 575 -0.52 -9.18 3.24
CA ASN A 575 -0.72 -10.57 2.85
C ASN A 575 0.00 -11.56 3.76
N ALA A 576 1.18 -11.20 4.28
CA ALA A 576 1.86 -12.01 5.27
C ALA A 576 1.05 -12.11 6.57
N ILE A 577 0.51 -10.98 7.06
CA ILE A 577 -0.38 -10.95 8.23
C ILE A 577 -1.66 -11.75 7.98
N LYS A 578 -2.29 -11.61 6.80
CA LYS A 578 -3.48 -12.38 6.44
C LYS A 578 -3.18 -13.88 6.45
N LYS A 579 -2.13 -14.30 5.74
CA LYS A 579 -1.71 -15.70 5.68
C LYS A 579 -1.42 -16.26 7.07
N GLU A 580 -0.77 -15.49 7.93
CA GLU A 580 -0.52 -15.87 9.32
C GLU A 580 -1.82 -16.03 10.12
N ASN A 581 -2.80 -15.14 9.94
CA ASN A 581 -4.10 -15.28 10.61
C ASN A 581 -4.86 -16.52 10.10
N ASP A 582 -4.84 -16.77 8.79
CA ASP A 582 -5.47 -17.94 8.17
C ASP A 582 -4.79 -19.24 8.65
N GLU A 583 -3.45 -19.27 8.74
CA GLU A 583 -2.67 -20.38 9.31
C GLU A 583 -3.01 -20.61 10.79
N ASN A 584 -3.12 -19.55 11.59
CA ASN A 584 -3.48 -19.63 13.01
C ASN A 584 -4.91 -20.14 13.21
N GLN A 585 -5.85 -19.72 12.36
CA GLN A 585 -7.22 -20.21 12.37
C GLN A 585 -7.26 -21.70 12.00
N GLY A 586 -6.62 -22.09 10.89
CA GLY A 586 -6.54 -23.49 10.48
C GLY A 586 -5.87 -24.36 11.54
N TYR A 587 -4.86 -23.85 12.26
CA TYR A 587 -4.26 -24.61 13.36
C TYR A 587 -5.22 -24.76 14.55
N ASN A 588 -6.03 -23.75 14.87
CA ASN A 588 -7.06 -23.88 15.90
C ASN A 588 -8.12 -24.92 15.50
N GLU A 589 -8.52 -24.96 14.23
CA GLU A 589 -9.46 -25.94 13.68
C GLU A 589 -8.87 -27.35 13.73
N ASP A 590 -7.60 -27.52 13.37
CA ASP A 590 -6.90 -28.81 13.50
C ASP A 590 -6.82 -29.28 14.96
N ILE A 591 -6.55 -28.38 15.92
CA ILE A 591 -6.55 -28.73 17.35
C ILE A 591 -7.94 -29.23 17.75
N LYS A 592 -9.00 -28.53 17.33
CA LYS A 592 -10.39 -28.96 17.59
C LYS A 592 -10.65 -30.36 17.04
N SER A 593 -10.26 -30.64 15.78
CA SER A 593 -10.44 -31.96 15.20
C SER A 593 -9.59 -33.03 15.89
N ILE A 594 -8.35 -32.74 16.29
CA ILE A 594 -7.49 -33.71 16.99
C ILE A 594 -8.09 -34.13 18.34
N ILE A 595 -8.70 -33.19 19.06
CA ILE A 595 -9.32 -33.49 20.35
C ILE A 595 -10.66 -34.21 20.17
N THR A 596 -11.45 -33.83 19.16
CA THR A 596 -12.78 -34.42 18.91
C THR A 596 -12.69 -35.81 18.28
N ASP A 597 -11.85 -35.96 17.25
CA ASP A 597 -11.74 -37.17 16.43
C ASP A 597 -10.60 -38.08 16.89
N GLY A 598 -9.76 -37.64 17.84
CA GLY A 598 -8.63 -38.39 18.36
C GLY A 598 -7.54 -38.63 17.31
N TYR A 599 -6.93 -39.82 17.34
CA TYR A 599 -5.84 -40.18 16.41
C TYR A 599 -6.27 -40.39 14.95
N GLU A 600 -7.58 -40.44 14.69
CA GLU A 600 -8.19 -40.53 13.36
C GLU A 600 -8.25 -39.16 12.66
N ALA A 601 -8.00 -38.08 13.39
CA ALA A 601 -8.01 -36.73 12.84
C ALA A 601 -7.01 -36.58 11.67
N SER A 602 -7.43 -35.84 10.65
CA SER A 602 -6.62 -35.55 9.46
C SER A 602 -6.24 -34.05 9.41
N PRO A 603 -5.31 -33.59 10.26
CA PRO A 603 -4.96 -32.17 10.35
C PRO A 603 -4.38 -31.64 9.04
N LYS A 604 -4.83 -30.47 8.63
CA LYS A 604 -4.47 -29.86 7.35
C LYS A 604 -3.19 -29.04 7.45
N THR A 605 -2.96 -28.40 8.60
CA THR A 605 -1.80 -27.55 8.84
C THR A 605 -0.58 -28.35 9.28
N LYS A 606 0.61 -27.81 9.02
CA LYS A 606 1.87 -28.38 9.53
C LYS A 606 1.88 -28.43 11.07
N GLY A 607 1.30 -27.43 11.73
CA GLY A 607 1.21 -27.36 13.18
C GLY A 607 0.33 -28.47 13.76
N GLY A 608 -0.83 -28.74 13.16
CA GLY A 608 -1.73 -29.82 13.55
C GLY A 608 -1.08 -31.20 13.38
N LYS A 609 -0.46 -31.46 12.23
CA LYS A 609 0.27 -32.73 11.98
C LYS A 609 1.38 -32.99 13.01
N GLN A 610 2.15 -31.96 13.33
CA GLN A 610 3.21 -32.05 14.33
C GLN A 610 2.67 -32.26 15.74
N LEU A 611 1.56 -31.59 16.09
CA LEU A 611 0.89 -31.84 17.37
C LEU A 611 0.42 -33.30 17.47
N LEU A 612 -0.25 -33.80 16.43
CA LEU A 612 -0.73 -35.19 16.40
C LEU A 612 0.41 -36.21 16.52
N SER A 613 1.54 -36.00 15.82
CA SER A 613 2.75 -36.83 15.96
C SER A 613 3.29 -36.82 17.38
N HIS A 614 3.41 -35.62 17.97
CA HIS A 614 3.94 -35.46 19.32
C HIS A 614 3.05 -36.15 20.37
N LEU A 615 1.73 -36.07 20.23
CA LEU A 615 0.80 -36.77 21.11
C LEU A 615 0.91 -38.30 20.96
N LYS A 616 1.10 -38.81 19.74
CA LYS A 616 1.37 -40.24 19.48
C LYS A 616 2.68 -40.71 20.12
N GLU A 617 3.75 -39.94 19.97
CA GLU A 617 5.06 -40.22 20.57
C GLU A 617 4.99 -40.29 22.10
N LEU A 618 4.17 -39.44 22.71
CA LEU A 618 3.95 -39.40 24.16
C LEU A 618 2.85 -40.38 24.65
N ASN A 619 2.26 -41.17 23.74
CA ASN A 619 1.19 -42.13 24.02
C ASN A 619 0.02 -41.53 24.82
N VAL A 620 -0.41 -40.32 24.46
CA VAL A 620 -1.43 -39.58 25.20
C VAL A 620 -2.84 -40.14 24.90
N PRO A 621 -3.67 -40.49 25.89
CA PRO A 621 -5.06 -40.87 25.65
C PRO A 621 -5.90 -39.65 25.22
N LEU A 622 -6.62 -39.77 24.10
CA LEU A 622 -7.50 -38.71 23.57
C LEU A 622 -8.96 -39.14 23.71
N ASN A 623 -9.76 -38.34 24.43
CA ASN A 623 -11.18 -38.63 24.69
C ASN A 623 -12.11 -37.75 23.85
N LYS A 624 -13.08 -38.36 23.16
CA LYS A 624 -13.97 -37.74 22.17
C LYS A 624 -15.07 -36.80 22.76
N ASN A 625 -15.17 -36.68 24.10
CA ASN A 625 -16.30 -36.00 24.78
C ASN A 625 -15.93 -34.77 25.64
N ALA A 626 -14.79 -34.10 25.41
CA ALA A 626 -14.39 -32.93 26.22
C ALA A 626 -15.02 -31.61 25.73
N ASP A 627 -15.58 -30.81 26.65
CA ASP A 627 -16.16 -29.49 26.37
C ASP A 627 -15.05 -28.48 26.01
N PHE A 628 -14.94 -28.16 24.72
CA PHE A 628 -13.74 -27.53 24.19
C PHE A 628 -13.88 -26.00 24.02
N ASN A 629 -13.23 -25.24 24.91
CA ASN A 629 -13.25 -23.78 24.88
C ASN A 629 -11.90 -23.16 24.44
N GLY A 630 -11.88 -21.83 24.23
CA GLY A 630 -10.68 -21.13 23.76
C GLY A 630 -9.48 -21.17 24.73
N GLN A 631 -9.71 -21.41 26.02
CA GLN A 631 -8.63 -21.53 27.02
C GLN A 631 -7.93 -22.89 26.89
N GLN A 632 -8.68 -23.96 26.59
CA GLN A 632 -8.10 -25.28 26.31
C GLN A 632 -7.20 -25.28 25.07
N ILE A 633 -7.58 -24.54 24.01
CA ILE A 633 -6.72 -24.32 22.84
C ILE A 633 -5.38 -23.67 23.24
N VAL A 634 -5.42 -22.70 24.14
CA VAL A 634 -4.20 -22.02 24.62
C VAL A 634 -3.34 -22.97 25.45
N LYS A 635 -3.94 -23.76 26.36
CA LYS A 635 -3.25 -24.79 27.14
C LYS A 635 -2.52 -25.78 26.23
N ILE A 636 -3.18 -26.34 25.20
CA ILE A 636 -2.57 -27.29 24.25
C ILE A 636 -1.40 -26.66 23.47
N LYS A 637 -1.56 -25.40 23.03
CA LYS A 637 -0.48 -24.69 22.34
C LYS A 637 0.74 -24.53 23.23
N LEU A 638 0.54 -24.14 24.49
CA LEU A 638 1.61 -23.95 25.47
C LEU A 638 2.22 -25.28 25.90
N TYR A 639 1.43 -26.33 26.07
CA TYR A 639 1.90 -27.70 26.35
C TYR A 639 2.91 -28.14 25.29
N ARG A 640 2.53 -28.04 24.01
CA ARG A 640 3.43 -28.37 22.90
C ARG A 640 4.65 -27.45 22.85
N GLU A 641 4.46 -26.15 23.07
CA GLU A 641 5.54 -25.17 23.08
C GLU A 641 6.60 -25.46 24.16
N GLN A 642 6.15 -25.94 25.32
CA GLN A 642 6.97 -26.21 26.50
C GLN A 642 7.39 -27.69 26.61
N ASN A 643 7.18 -28.49 25.55
CA ASN A 643 7.44 -29.94 25.53
C ASN A 643 6.81 -30.68 26.72
N GLY A 644 5.61 -30.29 27.14
CA GLY A 644 4.88 -30.92 28.24
C GLY A 644 5.48 -30.67 29.62
N VAL A 645 6.28 -29.63 29.81
CA VAL A 645 6.90 -29.30 31.10
C VAL A 645 6.38 -27.97 31.65
N CYS A 646 6.15 -27.92 32.97
CA CYS A 646 5.84 -26.70 33.70
C CYS A 646 7.06 -25.78 33.71
N LEU A 647 6.92 -24.57 33.15
CA LEU A 647 8.07 -23.69 32.99
C LEU A 647 8.61 -23.11 34.32
N TYR A 648 7.82 -23.12 35.40
CA TYR A 648 8.22 -22.59 36.71
C TYR A 648 8.83 -23.63 37.64
N SER A 649 8.43 -24.89 37.52
CA SER A 649 8.93 -25.98 38.39
C SER A 649 9.81 -26.99 37.67
N GLY A 650 9.81 -27.03 36.33
CA GLY A 650 10.48 -28.07 35.55
C GLY A 650 9.80 -29.45 35.62
N LYS A 651 8.68 -29.60 36.33
CA LYS A 651 7.93 -30.87 36.43
C LYS A 651 7.12 -31.15 35.16
N SER A 652 6.93 -32.43 34.82
CA SER A 652 6.07 -32.83 33.70
C SER A 652 4.61 -32.43 33.94
N ILE A 653 3.91 -32.16 32.84
CA ILE A 653 2.48 -31.84 32.80
C ILE A 653 1.77 -33.07 32.25
N ASP A 654 0.80 -33.57 33.01
CA ASP A 654 -0.11 -34.60 32.51
C ASP A 654 -1.15 -33.97 31.56
N PHE A 655 -1.21 -34.46 30.33
CA PHE A 655 -2.02 -33.85 29.27
C PHE A 655 -3.53 -33.98 29.55
N GLU A 656 -3.97 -35.13 30.07
CA GLU A 656 -5.39 -35.38 30.34
C GLU A 656 -5.88 -34.55 31.53
N THR A 657 -5.12 -34.54 32.63
CA THR A 657 -5.38 -33.72 33.81
C THR A 657 -5.38 -32.23 33.45
N MET A 658 -4.45 -31.77 32.61
CA MET A 658 -4.42 -30.37 32.12
C MET A 658 -5.72 -29.95 31.43
N LEU A 659 -6.35 -30.85 30.67
CA LEU A 659 -7.58 -30.56 29.94
C LEU A 659 -8.83 -30.64 30.83
N ARG A 660 -8.85 -31.56 31.80
CA ARG A 660 -10.05 -31.85 32.63
C ARG A 660 -10.09 -31.06 33.93
N ASP A 661 -8.93 -30.79 34.52
CA ASP A 661 -8.82 -30.12 35.83
C ASP A 661 -8.18 -28.73 35.68
N ASP A 662 -9.03 -27.70 35.74
CA ASP A 662 -8.60 -26.31 35.73
C ASP A 662 -7.87 -25.88 37.03
N ASN A 663 -7.90 -26.71 38.08
CA ASN A 663 -7.19 -26.48 39.34
C ASN A 663 -5.80 -27.11 39.37
N ALA A 664 -5.47 -28.05 38.50
CA ALA A 664 -4.13 -28.65 38.45
C ALA A 664 -3.11 -27.78 37.69
N TYR A 665 -3.53 -27.24 36.54
CA TYR A 665 -2.66 -26.46 35.65
C TYR A 665 -3.33 -25.19 35.14
N GLN A 666 -2.60 -24.08 35.24
CA GLN A 666 -3.06 -22.74 34.89
C GLN A 666 -2.18 -22.10 33.81
N VAL A 667 -2.81 -21.24 33.02
CA VAL A 667 -2.10 -20.35 32.09
C VAL A 667 -1.77 -19.07 32.85
N ASP A 668 -0.52 -18.88 33.23
CA ASP A 668 -0.03 -17.67 33.89
C ASP A 668 0.35 -16.59 32.86
N HIS A 669 0.19 -15.33 33.25
CA HIS A 669 0.77 -14.19 32.54
C HIS A 669 2.17 -13.91 33.07
N ILE A 670 3.18 -14.18 32.23
CA ILE A 670 4.61 -14.02 32.56
C ILE A 670 4.85 -12.68 33.26
N VAL A 671 4.55 -11.58 32.56
CA VAL A 671 4.38 -10.28 33.18
C VAL A 671 2.90 -10.12 33.51
N PRO A 672 2.52 -9.94 34.79
CA PRO A 672 1.13 -9.87 35.21
C PRO A 672 0.27 -8.97 34.34
N PHE A 673 -0.95 -9.40 34.04
CA PHE A 673 -1.86 -8.64 33.19
C PHE A 673 -2.19 -7.26 33.80
N SER A 674 -2.32 -7.18 35.13
CA SER A 674 -2.54 -5.93 35.90
C SER A 674 -1.44 -4.89 35.70
N ARG A 675 -0.23 -5.32 35.35
CA ARG A 675 0.93 -4.45 35.11
C ARG A 675 1.15 -4.19 33.62
N SER A 676 0.93 -5.20 32.77
CA SER A 676 1.31 -5.17 31.34
C SER A 676 0.18 -4.96 30.35
N ASN A 677 -1.07 -5.33 30.70
CA ASN A 677 -2.20 -5.45 29.77
C ASN A 677 -1.86 -6.25 28.49
N ASN A 678 -0.97 -7.23 28.63
CA ASN A 678 -0.52 -8.07 27.52
C ASN A 678 -1.11 -9.47 27.67
N ASP A 679 -2.26 -9.71 27.03
CA ASP A 679 -2.88 -11.04 26.95
C ASP A 679 -2.33 -11.91 25.80
N GLY A 680 -1.25 -11.46 25.15
CA GLY A 680 -0.64 -12.17 24.03
C GLY A 680 -0.02 -13.50 24.44
N ILE A 681 0.04 -14.47 23.52
CA ILE A 681 0.63 -15.79 23.77
C ILE A 681 2.12 -15.71 24.17
N THR A 682 2.84 -14.67 23.73
CA THR A 682 4.24 -14.41 24.14
C THR A 682 4.36 -13.96 25.59
N ASN A 683 3.25 -13.66 26.27
CA ASN A 683 3.21 -13.33 27.69
C ASN A 683 2.47 -14.41 28.50
N LYS A 684 2.23 -15.59 27.92
CA LYS A 684 1.50 -16.68 28.58
C LYS A 684 2.36 -17.92 28.73
N VAL A 685 2.29 -18.61 29.86
CA VAL A 685 2.96 -19.91 30.07
C VAL A 685 2.04 -20.85 30.80
N LEU A 686 2.20 -22.15 30.56
CA LEU A 686 1.46 -23.20 31.22
C LEU A 686 2.26 -23.69 32.43
N VAL A 687 1.67 -23.61 33.61
CA VAL A 687 2.35 -23.90 34.87
C VAL A 687 1.43 -24.67 35.81
N LEU A 688 2.01 -25.30 36.83
CA LEU A 688 1.25 -25.85 37.96
C LEU A 688 0.52 -24.70 38.66
N THR A 689 -0.72 -24.95 39.07
CA THR A 689 -1.52 -23.95 39.81
C THR A 689 -0.78 -23.47 41.06
N GLU A 690 -0.13 -24.36 41.80
CA GLU A 690 0.66 -24.02 42.99
C GLU A 690 1.74 -22.96 42.68
N GLU A 691 2.48 -23.10 41.57
CA GLU A 691 3.50 -22.14 41.18
C GLU A 691 2.91 -20.79 40.79
N ASN A 692 1.76 -20.80 40.11
CA ASN A 692 1.05 -19.58 39.75
C ASN A 692 0.56 -18.82 40.99
N GLN A 693 0.00 -19.54 41.98
CA GLN A 693 -0.46 -18.97 43.25
C GLN A 693 0.70 -18.40 44.08
N LYS A 694 1.91 -18.96 43.97
CA LYS A 694 3.11 -18.41 44.63
C LYS A 694 3.65 -17.18 43.91
N LYS A 695 3.62 -17.13 42.57
CA LYS A 695 4.11 -15.99 41.78
C LYS A 695 3.25 -14.73 42.00
N VAL A 696 1.92 -14.86 41.98
CA VAL A 696 0.97 -13.73 42.13
C VAL A 696 1.24 -12.62 41.09
N ASP A 697 1.41 -11.37 41.53
CA ASP A 697 1.57 -10.15 40.70
C ASP A 697 3.04 -9.81 40.42
N ARG A 698 3.91 -10.79 40.60
CA ARG A 698 5.34 -10.69 40.34
C ARG A 698 5.69 -11.11 38.93
N THR A 699 6.75 -10.52 38.38
CA THR A 699 7.45 -11.08 37.21
C THR A 699 8.20 -12.36 37.62
N PRO A 700 8.65 -13.21 36.68
CA PRO A 700 9.46 -14.37 37.04
C PRO A 700 10.73 -13.97 37.78
N PHE A 701 11.35 -12.83 37.42
CA PHE A 701 12.51 -12.33 38.14
C PHE A 701 12.19 -11.90 39.57
N GLU A 702 11.05 -11.23 39.81
CA GLU A 702 10.63 -10.89 41.18
C GLU A 702 10.22 -12.13 42.01
N TYR A 703 9.85 -13.24 41.35
CA TYR A 703 9.52 -14.50 42.00
C TYR A 703 10.75 -15.37 42.31
N PHE A 704 11.69 -15.47 41.36
CA PHE A 704 12.86 -16.35 41.43
C PHE A 704 14.16 -15.61 41.80
N GLY A 705 14.30 -14.35 41.42
CA GLY A 705 15.55 -13.58 41.42
C GLY A 705 16.09 -13.16 42.80
N ALA A 706 15.36 -13.43 43.88
CA ALA A 706 15.89 -13.31 45.24
C ALA A 706 16.87 -14.44 45.60
N ASP A 707 16.82 -15.56 44.86
CA ASP A 707 17.73 -16.71 44.98
C ASP A 707 18.45 -16.89 43.64
N GLU A 708 19.76 -16.64 43.64
CA GLU A 708 20.59 -16.67 42.44
C GLU A 708 20.62 -18.06 41.79
N GLN A 709 20.73 -19.13 42.58
CA GLN A 709 20.73 -20.50 42.05
C GLN A 709 19.39 -20.87 41.43
N ARG A 710 18.28 -20.42 42.05
CA ARG A 710 16.93 -20.65 41.52
C ARG A 710 16.69 -19.87 40.24
N TRP A 711 17.20 -18.64 40.15
CA TRP A 711 17.15 -17.83 38.94
C TRP A 711 17.98 -18.43 37.80
N GLU A 712 19.21 -18.87 38.07
CA GLU A 712 20.07 -19.53 37.07
C GLU A 712 19.43 -20.79 36.48
N LYS A 713 18.84 -21.65 37.33
CA LYS A 713 18.10 -22.84 36.90
C LYS A 713 16.92 -22.47 35.98
N PHE A 714 16.17 -21.43 36.34
CA PHE A 714 15.07 -20.93 35.52
C PHE A 714 15.57 -20.36 34.18
N VAL A 715 16.65 -19.56 34.19
CA VAL A 715 17.29 -19.03 32.99
C VAL A 715 17.71 -20.16 32.06
N ALA A 716 18.38 -21.19 32.57
CA ALA A 716 18.81 -22.35 31.79
C ALA A 716 17.62 -23.10 31.15
N LEU A 717 16.52 -23.29 31.89
CA LEU A 717 15.30 -23.91 31.38
C LEU A 717 14.65 -23.08 30.27
N VAL A 718 14.60 -21.76 30.43
CA VAL A 718 14.08 -20.83 29.41
C VAL A 718 14.96 -20.81 28.17
N GLU A 719 16.28 -20.78 28.35
CA GLU A 719 17.26 -20.75 27.26
C GLU A 719 17.21 -22.02 26.40
N THR A 720 17.10 -23.19 27.04
CA THR A 720 16.96 -24.49 26.38
C THR A 720 15.61 -24.66 25.68
N THR A 721 14.50 -24.28 26.34
CA THR A 721 13.16 -24.39 25.76
C THR A 721 12.99 -23.50 24.53
N TYR A 722 13.49 -22.27 24.58
CA TYR A 722 13.29 -21.27 23.52
C TYR A 722 14.55 -21.03 22.65
N LYS A 723 15.32 -22.09 22.37
CA LYS A 723 16.55 -22.00 21.56
C LYS A 723 16.27 -21.53 20.12
N THR A 724 17.00 -20.53 19.64
CA THR A 724 16.89 -20.06 18.24
C THR A 724 17.43 -21.10 17.25
N ARG A 725 16.84 -21.13 16.05
CA ARG A 725 17.19 -22.06 14.95
C ARG A 725 18.07 -21.38 13.91
N ASP A 726 18.91 -22.16 13.22
CA ASP A 726 19.78 -21.65 12.17
C ASP A 726 19.02 -21.15 10.94
N VAL A 727 19.50 -20.05 10.35
CA VAL A 727 18.89 -19.37 9.19
C VAL A 727 19.82 -19.42 7.96
N LYS A 728 20.83 -20.31 7.98
CA LYS A 728 21.84 -20.47 6.92
C LYS A 728 21.57 -21.69 6.01
N THR A 729 20.34 -22.18 5.94
CA THR A 729 20.02 -23.32 5.05
C THR A 729 19.92 -22.87 3.59
N SER A 730 20.14 -23.78 2.64
CA SER A 730 19.94 -23.49 1.20
C SER A 730 18.46 -23.27 0.85
N ASP A 731 17.54 -23.77 1.68
CA ASP A 731 16.10 -23.61 1.50
C ASP A 731 15.57 -22.29 2.09
N LYS A 732 15.15 -21.40 1.19
CA LYS A 732 14.55 -20.11 1.54
C LYS A 732 13.25 -20.24 2.35
N ALA A 733 12.47 -21.30 2.14
CA ALA A 733 11.23 -21.52 2.89
C ALA A 733 11.53 -21.88 4.35
N THR A 734 12.47 -22.80 4.58
CA THR A 734 12.97 -23.16 5.90
C THR A 734 13.58 -21.96 6.63
N ASN A 735 14.40 -21.14 5.96
CA ASN A 735 14.96 -19.92 6.55
C ASN A 735 13.88 -18.92 7.00
N ALA A 736 12.81 -18.73 6.21
CA ALA A 736 11.72 -17.83 6.59
C ALA A 736 10.96 -18.32 7.83
N ILE A 737 10.75 -19.64 7.94
CA ILE A 737 10.12 -20.27 9.12
C ILE A 737 11.01 -20.10 10.35
N ASN A 738 12.31 -20.37 10.22
CA ASN A 738 13.26 -20.25 11.33
C ASN A 738 13.40 -18.80 11.79
N TYR A 739 13.45 -17.84 10.87
CA TYR A 739 13.45 -16.42 11.22
C TYR A 739 12.21 -16.01 12.02
N LYS A 740 11.03 -16.48 11.61
CA LYS A 740 9.77 -16.21 12.32
C LYS A 740 9.78 -16.81 13.74
N TYR A 741 10.18 -18.08 13.86
CA TYR A 741 10.30 -18.75 15.14
C TYR A 741 11.32 -18.05 16.05
N ASN A 742 12.47 -17.63 15.52
CA ASN A 742 13.48 -16.91 16.29
C ASN A 742 12.92 -15.59 16.84
N GLY A 743 12.17 -14.83 16.03
CA GLY A 743 11.49 -13.62 16.48
C GLY A 743 10.52 -13.88 17.64
N TYR A 744 9.73 -14.97 17.54
CA TYR A 744 8.82 -15.42 18.60
C TYR A 744 9.58 -15.80 19.88
N ALA A 745 10.55 -16.70 19.76
CA ALA A 745 11.35 -17.24 20.86
C ALA A 745 12.11 -16.12 21.58
N MET A 746 12.75 -15.20 20.85
CA MET A 746 13.41 -14.03 21.43
C MET A 746 12.44 -13.16 22.24
N LYS A 747 11.22 -12.94 21.73
CA LYS A 747 10.21 -12.13 22.44
C LYS A 747 9.71 -12.84 23.70
N LYS A 748 9.51 -14.15 23.64
CA LYS A 748 9.12 -14.99 24.78
C LYS A 748 10.19 -14.96 25.87
N LYS A 749 11.46 -15.21 25.49
CA LYS A 749 12.63 -15.10 26.37
C LYS A 749 12.72 -13.73 27.01
N GLN A 750 12.56 -12.66 26.22
CA GLN A 750 12.61 -11.30 26.74
C GLN A 750 11.60 -11.06 27.86
N ASN A 751 10.38 -11.60 27.75
CA ASN A 751 9.36 -11.44 28.79
C ASN A 751 9.66 -12.32 30.02
N LEU A 752 10.13 -13.55 29.80
CA LEU A 752 10.44 -14.52 30.87
C LEU A 752 11.65 -14.09 31.70
N LEU A 753 12.67 -13.55 31.04
CA LEU A 753 13.92 -13.11 31.64
C LEU A 753 13.91 -11.60 31.96
N LEU A 754 12.72 -11.00 32.03
CA LEU A 754 12.56 -9.57 32.26
C LEU A 754 12.89 -9.22 33.71
N GLN A 755 14.03 -8.58 33.93
CA GLN A 755 14.47 -8.18 35.26
C GLN A 755 13.97 -6.80 35.67
N ASP A 756 13.96 -5.81 34.75
CA ASP A 756 13.50 -4.44 35.01
C ASP A 756 12.13 -4.21 34.33
N TYR A 757 11.06 -4.21 35.14
CA TYR A 757 9.73 -3.83 34.69
C TYR A 757 9.42 -2.39 35.10
N LYS A 758 9.61 -1.44 34.18
CA LYS A 758 9.10 -0.07 34.37
C LYS A 758 7.58 -0.09 34.42
N ASN A 759 7.04 0.31 35.56
CA ASN A 759 5.60 0.41 35.80
C ASN A 759 5.02 1.66 35.13
N ASP A 760 5.18 1.79 33.81
CA ASP A 760 4.48 2.82 33.04
C ASP A 760 2.99 2.53 33.20
N SER A 761 2.27 3.37 33.95
CA SER A 761 0.91 3.08 34.37
C SER A 761 0.07 2.64 33.16
N TRP A 762 -0.63 1.51 33.30
CA TRP A 762 -1.43 0.93 32.22
C TRP A 762 -2.35 1.97 31.56
N ASN A 763 -2.85 2.91 32.36
CA ASN A 763 -3.71 4.02 31.95
C ASN A 763 -3.13 4.83 30.78
N VAL A 764 -1.84 5.16 30.82
CA VAL A 764 -1.19 5.98 29.76
C VAL A 764 -1.03 5.17 28.47
N ARG A 765 -0.66 3.89 28.58
CA ARG A 765 -0.44 3.00 27.42
C ARG A 765 -1.74 2.57 26.76
N ALA A 766 -2.81 2.40 27.54
CA ALA A 766 -4.13 1.96 27.08
C ALA A 766 -4.78 2.97 26.12
N LEU A 767 -4.67 4.26 26.44
CA LEU A 767 -5.32 5.36 25.72
C LEU A 767 -4.51 5.93 24.55
N ASN A 768 -3.26 5.49 24.37
CA ASN A 768 -2.34 6.04 23.37
C ASN A 768 -1.68 4.97 22.49
N ASP A 769 -2.16 4.84 21.26
CA ASP A 769 -1.50 4.07 20.21
C ASP A 769 -0.32 4.82 19.59
N THR A 770 0.89 4.30 19.78
CA THR A 770 2.15 4.94 19.39
C THR A 770 2.49 4.79 17.90
N ARG A 771 1.69 4.05 17.12
CA ARG A 771 1.92 3.87 15.68
C ARG A 771 1.90 5.22 14.96
N TYR A 772 2.86 5.42 14.06
CA TYR A 772 3.01 6.66 13.28
C TYR A 772 1.71 7.09 12.60
N ILE A 773 0.99 6.15 11.97
CA ILE A 773 -0.24 6.49 11.26
C ILE A 773 -1.37 6.91 12.19
N THR A 774 -1.47 6.31 13.37
CA THR A 774 -2.47 6.67 14.36
C THR A 774 -2.21 8.09 14.88
N ARG A 775 -0.95 8.38 15.24
CA ARG A 775 -0.52 9.74 15.64
C ARG A 775 -0.77 10.77 14.54
N PHE A 776 -0.49 10.43 13.29
CA PHE A 776 -0.80 11.31 12.15
C PHE A 776 -2.29 11.61 12.07
N ILE A 777 -3.17 10.61 12.17
CA ILE A 777 -4.63 10.80 12.11
C ILE A 777 -5.12 11.63 13.30
N GLN A 778 -4.62 11.40 14.51
CA GLN A 778 -4.96 12.20 15.67
C GLN A 778 -4.63 13.68 15.45
N ASN A 779 -3.41 13.98 15.01
CA ASN A 779 -2.98 15.34 14.73
C ASN A 779 -3.76 15.95 13.56
N TYR A 780 -4.04 15.17 12.51
CA TYR A 780 -4.82 15.60 11.36
C TYR A 780 -6.25 15.99 11.75
N LEU A 781 -6.93 15.16 12.54
CA LEU A 781 -8.28 15.47 13.03
C LEU A 781 -8.28 16.67 13.98
N ARG A 782 -7.30 16.75 14.89
CA ARG A 782 -7.15 17.91 15.79
C ARG A 782 -6.98 19.23 15.03
N GLN A 783 -6.33 19.21 13.86
CA GLN A 783 -6.12 20.39 13.02
C GLN A 783 -7.30 20.71 12.10
N ASN A 784 -8.13 19.72 11.76
CA ASN A 784 -9.13 19.83 10.69
C ASN A 784 -10.58 19.64 11.18
N VAL A 785 -10.83 19.56 12.49
CA VAL A 785 -12.17 19.37 13.06
C VAL A 785 -12.34 20.33 14.22
N ASP A 786 -13.48 21.00 14.27
CA ASP A 786 -13.86 21.88 15.36
C ASP A 786 -14.54 21.05 16.47
N PHE A 787 -14.23 21.36 17.72
CA PHE A 787 -14.78 20.65 18.88
C PHE A 787 -15.78 21.53 19.63
N ALA A 788 -16.71 20.88 20.34
CA ALA A 788 -17.58 21.56 21.29
C ALA A 788 -16.77 22.17 22.45
N GLU A 789 -17.32 23.18 23.12
CA GLU A 789 -16.69 23.83 24.28
C GLU A 789 -16.50 22.85 25.44
N GLY A 790 -15.35 22.94 26.12
CA GLY A 790 -15.08 22.22 27.35
C GLY A 790 -13.66 22.44 27.87
N GLU A 791 -13.35 21.89 29.03
CA GLU A 791 -12.12 22.16 29.80
C GLU A 791 -10.93 21.25 29.43
N GLU A 792 -11.18 20.10 28.83
CA GLU A 792 -10.17 19.09 28.53
C GLU A 792 -9.23 19.49 27.38
N LYS A 793 -7.93 19.50 27.67
CA LYS A 793 -6.87 19.81 26.69
C LYS A 793 -6.77 18.80 25.55
N GLN A 794 -7.10 17.52 25.80
CA GLN A 794 -6.99 16.45 24.81
C GLN A 794 -8.38 16.03 24.27
N ARG A 795 -8.73 16.53 23.09
CA ARG A 795 -9.99 16.23 22.40
C ARG A 795 -9.97 15.02 21.47
N VAL A 796 -8.77 14.57 21.08
CA VAL A 796 -8.58 13.42 20.19
C VAL A 796 -7.73 12.34 20.86
N ILE A 797 -8.32 11.16 21.03
CA ILE A 797 -7.74 10.02 21.75
C ILE A 797 -7.60 8.85 20.78
N ALA A 798 -6.57 8.01 20.95
CA ALA A 798 -6.42 6.81 20.15
C ALA A 798 -6.13 5.60 21.03
N PRO A 799 -7.18 4.92 21.51
CA PRO A 799 -7.02 3.71 22.30
C PRO A 799 -6.16 2.68 21.56
N ASN A 800 -5.30 1.99 22.29
CA ASN A 800 -4.54 0.92 21.68
C ASN A 800 -5.48 -0.27 21.35
N GLY A 801 -5.28 -0.90 20.19
CA GLY A 801 -6.18 -1.97 19.75
C GLY A 801 -6.16 -3.23 20.64
N THR A 802 -5.14 -3.39 21.49
CA THR A 802 -5.13 -4.45 22.53
C THR A 802 -6.15 -4.17 23.63
N THR A 803 -6.30 -2.93 24.06
CA THR A 803 -7.28 -2.48 25.06
C THR A 803 -8.68 -2.57 24.49
N THR A 804 -8.89 -2.08 23.25
CA THR A 804 -10.18 -2.27 22.55
C THR A 804 -10.55 -3.75 22.51
N ALA A 805 -9.63 -4.64 22.10
CA ALA A 805 -9.92 -6.07 22.01
C ALA A 805 -10.22 -6.70 23.38
N TYR A 806 -9.51 -6.29 24.43
CA TYR A 806 -9.74 -6.77 25.80
C TYR A 806 -11.12 -6.34 26.33
N LEU A 807 -11.44 -5.05 26.27
CA LEU A 807 -12.72 -4.51 26.73
C LEU A 807 -13.89 -5.09 25.94
N ARG A 808 -13.76 -5.16 24.60
CA ARG A 808 -14.75 -5.82 23.74
C ARG A 808 -15.04 -7.26 24.18
N LYS A 809 -13.99 -8.05 24.46
CA LYS A 809 -14.16 -9.45 24.95
C LYS A 809 -14.86 -9.49 26.30
N ARG A 810 -14.48 -8.62 27.24
CA ARG A 810 -15.05 -8.57 28.60
C ARG A 810 -16.50 -8.08 28.63
N TRP A 811 -16.89 -7.24 27.67
CA TRP A 811 -18.27 -6.79 27.48
C TRP A 811 -19.14 -7.78 26.68
N GLY A 812 -18.64 -8.99 26.40
CA GLY A 812 -19.42 -10.03 25.71
C GLY A 812 -19.60 -9.81 24.20
N LEU A 813 -18.82 -8.89 23.60
CA LEU A 813 -18.97 -8.50 22.21
C LEU A 813 -18.12 -9.39 21.29
N ALA A 814 -18.60 -10.59 21.00
CA ALA A 814 -17.97 -11.48 20.03
C ALA A 814 -17.91 -10.86 18.62
N LYS A 815 -16.87 -11.23 17.85
CA LYS A 815 -16.60 -10.74 16.49
C LYS A 815 -16.62 -11.90 15.51
N ASP A 816 -17.69 -12.03 14.75
CA ASP A 816 -17.68 -12.81 13.51
C ASP A 816 -17.36 -11.89 12.33
N ARG A 817 -16.33 -12.23 11.56
CA ARG A 817 -15.90 -11.45 10.37
C ARG A 817 -16.40 -12.07 9.06
N ALA A 818 -16.93 -13.29 9.11
CA ALA A 818 -17.42 -14.03 7.97
C ALA A 818 -18.88 -13.68 7.65
N GLU A 819 -19.65 -13.29 8.67
CA GLU A 819 -21.08 -13.02 8.57
C GLU A 819 -21.37 -11.65 7.89
N ASP A 820 -20.92 -10.54 8.49
CA ASP A 820 -21.21 -9.20 7.99
C ASP A 820 -20.10 -8.16 8.26
N VAL A 821 -20.30 -6.94 7.73
CA VAL A 821 -19.42 -5.78 7.97
C VAL A 821 -19.86 -4.89 9.14
N LEU A 822 -20.97 -5.19 9.82
CA LEU A 822 -21.53 -4.41 10.94
C LEU A 822 -20.62 -4.43 12.17
N HIS A 823 -19.76 -5.45 12.29
CA HIS A 823 -18.75 -5.52 13.35
C HIS A 823 -17.83 -4.28 13.41
N HIS A 824 -17.70 -3.50 12.33
CA HIS A 824 -16.96 -2.23 12.35
C HIS A 824 -17.68 -1.17 13.20
N ALA A 825 -19.01 -1.11 13.18
CA ALA A 825 -19.78 -0.21 14.03
C ALA A 825 -19.71 -0.64 15.50
N LYS A 826 -19.77 -1.95 15.77
CA LYS A 826 -19.52 -2.53 17.09
C LYS A 826 -18.16 -2.09 17.65
N ASP A 827 -17.11 -2.21 16.84
CA ASP A 827 -15.76 -1.78 17.24
C ASP A 827 -15.70 -0.26 17.48
N ALA A 828 -16.35 0.54 16.63
CA ALA A 828 -16.43 1.99 16.83
C ALA A 828 -17.16 2.39 18.12
N ALA A 829 -18.25 1.70 18.49
CA ALA A 829 -18.96 1.94 19.75
C ALA A 829 -18.08 1.63 20.96
N VAL A 830 -17.33 0.51 20.92
CA VAL A 830 -16.32 0.19 21.94
C VAL A 830 -15.27 1.31 22.02
N VAL A 831 -14.72 1.74 20.89
CA VAL A 831 -13.71 2.83 20.86
C VAL A 831 -14.26 4.13 21.43
N ALA A 832 -15.50 4.50 21.11
CA ALA A 832 -16.16 5.70 21.62
C ALA A 832 -16.32 5.68 23.15
N ALA A 833 -16.52 4.49 23.72
CA ALA A 833 -16.74 4.29 25.14
C ALA A 833 -15.45 4.24 25.98
N ILE A 834 -14.29 4.04 25.36
CA ILE A 834 -13.02 3.97 26.10
C ILE A 834 -12.62 5.35 26.63
N ASP A 835 -12.59 5.51 27.94
CA ASP A 835 -12.06 6.71 28.60
C ASP A 835 -11.13 6.34 29.76
N GLN A 836 -10.61 7.36 30.46
CA GLN A 836 -9.69 7.16 31.58
C GLN A 836 -10.36 6.46 32.76
N LYS A 837 -11.66 6.71 33.01
CA LYS A 837 -12.41 6.10 34.11
C LYS A 837 -12.57 4.59 33.90
N ILE A 838 -13.03 4.17 32.73
CA ILE A 838 -13.22 2.76 32.36
C ILE A 838 -11.90 2.00 32.35
N VAL A 839 -10.84 2.61 31.82
CA VAL A 839 -9.50 2.00 31.89
C VAL A 839 -9.10 1.86 33.35
N MET A 840 -9.17 2.90 34.18
CA MET A 840 -8.82 2.78 35.60
C MET A 840 -9.62 1.67 36.32
N GLN A 841 -10.95 1.61 36.14
CA GLN A 841 -11.81 0.61 36.75
C GLN A 841 -11.46 -0.81 36.29
N ALA A 842 -11.19 -1.01 35.00
CA ALA A 842 -10.76 -2.31 34.49
C ALA A 842 -9.41 -2.77 35.09
N ASN A 843 -8.60 -1.83 35.59
CA ASN A 843 -7.27 -2.10 36.17
C ASN A 843 -7.48 -2.65 37.56
N LEU A 844 -8.27 -1.91 38.34
CA LEU A 844 -8.69 -2.28 39.68
C LEU A 844 -9.40 -3.64 39.66
N TYR A 845 -10.24 -3.90 38.66
CA TYR A 845 -10.88 -5.19 38.48
C TYR A 845 -9.86 -6.32 38.19
N ALA A 846 -8.84 -6.06 37.36
CA ALA A 846 -7.76 -7.03 37.12
C ALA A 846 -6.93 -7.33 38.38
N LYS A 847 -6.84 -6.37 39.31
CA LYS A 847 -6.17 -6.47 40.61
C LYS A 847 -7.07 -7.00 41.73
N ARG A 848 -8.27 -7.52 41.42
CA ARG A 848 -9.29 -7.82 42.44
C ARG A 848 -8.86 -8.77 43.54
N HIS A 849 -8.13 -9.82 43.20
CA HIS A 849 -7.62 -10.78 44.18
C HIS A 849 -6.52 -10.17 45.06
N GLU A 850 -5.70 -9.28 44.51
CA GLU A 850 -4.62 -8.56 45.20
C GLU A 850 -5.21 -7.53 46.19
N ILE A 851 -6.17 -6.73 45.75
CA ILE A 851 -6.78 -5.69 46.59
C ILE A 851 -7.64 -6.30 47.69
N LYS A 852 -8.29 -7.46 47.47
CA LYS A 852 -9.05 -8.15 48.52
C LYS A 852 -8.13 -8.59 49.69
N ALA A 853 -6.90 -8.99 49.40
CA ALA A 853 -5.90 -9.32 50.42
C ALA A 853 -5.36 -8.06 51.13
N LEU A 854 -5.16 -6.94 50.40
CA LEU A 854 -4.74 -5.66 50.98
C LEU A 854 -5.83 -5.00 51.85
N LEU A 855 -7.10 -5.03 51.41
CA LEU A 855 -8.26 -4.49 52.14
C LEU A 855 -8.56 -5.27 53.41
N ALA A 856 -8.29 -6.58 53.45
CA ALA A 856 -8.36 -7.38 54.68
C ALA A 856 -7.30 -6.97 55.72
N ALA A 857 -6.29 -6.20 55.31
CA ALA A 857 -5.17 -5.76 56.15
C ALA A 857 -5.18 -4.26 56.47
N THR A 858 -6.18 -3.46 56.04
CA THR A 858 -6.18 -2.00 56.20
C THR A 858 -7.28 -1.46 57.13
N LYS A 859 -6.93 -0.50 57.98
CA LYS A 859 -7.82 0.29 58.86
C LYS A 859 -8.69 1.31 58.08
N THR A 860 -9.87 1.65 58.60
CA THR A 860 -10.98 2.35 57.90
C THR A 860 -10.85 3.88 57.84
N MET A 861 -11.56 4.52 56.89
CA MET A 861 -11.61 6.00 56.69
C MET A 861 -11.97 6.78 57.97
N GLU A 862 -12.81 6.23 58.84
CA GLU A 862 -13.22 6.83 60.12
C GLU A 862 -12.07 7.03 61.13
N GLU A 863 -10.93 6.37 60.93
CA GLU A 863 -9.77 6.53 61.82
C GLU A 863 -8.86 7.70 61.42
N LYS A 864 -9.12 8.37 60.28
CA LYS A 864 -8.24 9.39 59.67
C LYS A 864 -8.98 10.66 59.22
N THR A 865 -10.19 10.86 59.72
CA THR A 865 -10.93 12.11 59.60
C THR A 865 -11.29 12.54 61.01
N ASP A 866 -10.99 13.78 61.38
CA ASP A 866 -11.34 14.26 62.72
C ASP A 866 -12.87 14.23 62.87
N LYS A 867 -13.35 13.47 63.86
CA LYS A 867 -14.79 13.19 64.05
C LYS A 867 -15.58 14.41 64.50
N LEU A 868 -14.91 15.49 64.94
CA LEU A 868 -15.52 16.72 65.42
C LEU A 868 -15.48 17.85 64.38
N THR A 869 -14.45 17.92 63.53
CA THR A 869 -14.27 19.05 62.58
C THR A 869 -14.48 18.69 61.11
N GLY A 870 -14.36 17.41 60.73
CA GLY A 870 -14.46 16.97 59.35
C GLY A 870 -13.24 17.32 58.47
N GLU A 871 -12.17 17.87 59.06
CA GLU A 871 -10.94 18.20 58.34
C GLU A 871 -10.09 16.95 58.06
N ILE A 872 -9.44 16.96 56.89
CA ILE A 872 -8.54 15.90 56.42
C ILE A 872 -7.19 16.08 57.14
N THR A 873 -6.81 15.12 57.98
CA THR A 873 -5.57 15.20 58.77
C THR A 873 -4.31 14.89 57.96
N ASP A 874 -4.44 14.21 56.83
CA ASP A 874 -3.34 13.88 55.89
C ASP A 874 -3.90 13.67 54.48
N GLU A 875 -3.56 14.56 53.56
CA GLU A 875 -4.08 14.61 52.19
C GLU A 875 -3.60 13.42 51.33
N ASP A 876 -2.39 12.92 51.56
CA ASP A 876 -1.79 11.81 50.81
C ASP A 876 -2.34 10.45 51.28
N GLU A 877 -2.67 10.30 52.57
CA GLU A 877 -3.45 9.15 53.07
C GLU A 877 -4.94 9.21 52.66
N PHE A 878 -5.54 10.40 52.58
CA PHE A 878 -6.91 10.58 52.10
C PHE A 878 -7.06 10.21 50.63
N ASP A 879 -6.14 10.62 49.76
CA ASP A 879 -6.09 10.22 48.35
C ASP A 879 -5.94 8.70 48.20
N LYS A 880 -5.09 8.07 49.03
CA LYS A 880 -4.98 6.60 49.11
C LYS A 880 -6.30 5.98 49.58
N ALA A 881 -7.02 6.58 50.52
CA ALA A 881 -8.32 6.13 50.98
C ALA A 881 -9.43 6.29 49.92
N GLN A 882 -9.40 7.36 49.12
CA GLN A 882 -10.32 7.58 48.01
C GLN A 882 -10.08 6.57 46.87
N GLN A 883 -8.82 6.25 46.58
CA GLN A 883 -8.44 5.13 45.70
C GLN A 883 -8.91 3.78 46.27
N ARG A 884 -8.82 3.56 47.59
CA ARG A 884 -9.35 2.37 48.26
C ARG A 884 -10.88 2.29 48.19
N LYS A 885 -11.61 3.41 48.34
CA LYS A 885 -13.08 3.48 48.19
C LYS A 885 -13.52 3.18 46.76
N ALA A 886 -12.84 3.75 45.76
CA ALA A 886 -13.05 3.43 44.35
C ALA A 886 -12.74 1.96 44.04
N ALA A 887 -11.69 1.41 44.66
CA ALA A 887 -11.40 -0.02 44.60
C ALA A 887 -12.53 -0.84 45.25
N ILE A 888 -12.97 -0.54 46.48
CA ILE A 888 -14.06 -1.24 47.16
C ILE A 888 -15.33 -1.27 46.31
N LEU A 889 -15.70 -0.16 45.66
CA LEU A 889 -16.88 -0.09 44.78
C LEU A 889 -16.76 -0.99 43.54
N VAL A 890 -15.58 -1.04 42.91
CA VAL A 890 -15.31 -1.94 41.77
C VAL A 890 -15.22 -3.40 42.22
N LEU A 891 -14.77 -3.64 43.45
CA LEU A 891 -14.53 -4.96 44.04
C LEU A 891 -15.76 -5.55 44.74
N SER A 892 -16.75 -4.75 45.09
CA SER A 892 -18.05 -5.19 45.61
C SER A 892 -18.98 -5.63 44.48
N SER A 893 -18.86 -5.05 43.29
CA SER A 893 -19.59 -5.48 42.09
C SER A 893 -19.16 -6.88 41.65
N LYS A 894 -20.09 -7.79 41.38
CA LYS A 894 -19.79 -9.12 40.78
C LYS A 894 -19.45 -9.02 39.27
N HIS A 895 -19.66 -7.86 38.65
CA HIS A 895 -19.59 -7.69 37.20
C HIS A 895 -18.38 -6.85 36.78
N PHE A 896 -17.87 -7.10 35.57
CA PHE A 896 -16.81 -6.29 34.96
C PHE A 896 -17.32 -4.87 34.65
N PRO A 897 -16.51 -3.81 34.86
CA PRO A 897 -16.96 -2.42 34.66
C PRO A 897 -17.42 -2.16 33.22
N GLN A 898 -18.52 -1.43 33.10
CA GLN A 898 -19.12 -1.01 31.82
C GLN A 898 -19.31 0.52 31.82
N PRO A 899 -19.37 1.16 30.63
CA PRO A 899 -19.62 2.60 30.50
C PRO A 899 -20.89 3.05 31.23
N TRP A 900 -21.95 2.26 31.07
CA TRP A 900 -23.22 2.31 31.78
C TRP A 900 -23.81 0.90 31.81
N ASP A 901 -24.91 0.72 32.53
CA ASP A 901 -25.53 -0.59 32.72
C ASP A 901 -26.01 -1.19 31.40
N ASN A 902 -25.74 -2.49 31.23
CA ASN A 902 -26.06 -3.27 30.02
C ASN A 902 -25.48 -2.73 28.70
N PHE A 903 -24.45 -1.88 28.70
CA PHE A 903 -23.78 -1.37 27.48
C PHE A 903 -23.46 -2.47 26.46
N GLY A 904 -22.89 -3.60 26.90
CA GLY A 904 -22.58 -4.72 26.00
C GLY A 904 -23.83 -5.28 25.29
N LYS A 905 -24.97 -5.36 25.99
CA LYS A 905 -26.25 -5.80 25.40
C LYS A 905 -26.80 -4.78 24.43
N GLU A 906 -26.73 -3.49 24.77
CA GLU A 906 -27.16 -2.40 23.90
C GLU A 906 -26.38 -2.42 22.57
N VAL A 907 -25.05 -2.52 22.61
CA VAL A 907 -24.22 -2.61 21.40
C VAL A 907 -24.60 -3.82 20.56
N MET A 908 -24.85 -4.98 21.17
CA MET A 908 -25.30 -6.18 20.45
C MET A 908 -26.63 -5.92 19.74
N LYS A 909 -27.64 -5.41 20.45
CA LYS A 909 -28.96 -5.09 19.91
C LYS A 909 -28.89 -4.06 18.77
N ARG A 910 -28.14 -2.97 18.97
CA ARG A 910 -27.96 -1.88 17.99
C ARG A 910 -27.15 -2.27 16.75
N THR A 911 -26.46 -3.41 16.79
CA THR A 911 -25.68 -3.94 15.65
C THR A 911 -26.31 -5.16 14.99
N LEU A 912 -27.52 -5.55 15.38
CA LEU A 912 -28.27 -6.62 14.73
C LEU A 912 -28.65 -6.23 13.29
N ASN A 913 -28.48 -7.19 12.37
CA ASN A 913 -29.00 -7.09 11.02
C ASN A 913 -30.47 -7.55 11.00
N THR A 914 -31.37 -6.71 11.51
CA THR A 914 -32.80 -7.02 11.66
C THR A 914 -33.71 -5.88 11.15
N ASP A 915 -35.02 -6.12 11.07
CA ASP A 915 -36.00 -5.12 10.69
C ASP A 915 -36.25 -4.08 11.81
N ILE A 916 -36.95 -2.99 11.46
CA ILE A 916 -37.22 -1.89 12.39
C ILE A 916 -38.02 -2.37 13.60
N ALA A 917 -39.11 -3.09 13.40
CA ALA A 917 -40.03 -3.45 14.47
C ALA A 917 -39.33 -4.36 15.48
N THR A 918 -38.57 -5.36 14.99
CA THR A 918 -37.76 -6.23 15.83
C THR A 918 -36.71 -5.43 16.62
N LEU A 919 -35.95 -4.54 15.96
CA LEU A 919 -34.96 -3.72 16.64
C LEU A 919 -35.58 -2.85 17.73
N GLN A 920 -36.67 -2.14 17.42
CA GLN A 920 -37.31 -1.23 18.37
C GLN A 920 -37.89 -1.97 19.56
N ASN A 921 -38.47 -3.16 19.35
CA ASN A 921 -38.94 -4.02 20.42
C ASN A 921 -37.79 -4.53 21.30
N GLU A 922 -36.66 -4.89 20.71
CA GLU A 922 -35.45 -5.29 21.46
C GLU A 922 -34.90 -4.14 22.32
N LEU A 923 -35.09 -2.88 21.92
CA LEU A 923 -34.62 -1.72 22.70
C LEU A 923 -35.55 -1.36 23.87
N ARG A 924 -36.79 -1.84 23.88
CA ARG A 924 -37.70 -1.63 25.01
C ARG A 924 -37.14 -2.26 26.28
N GLY A 925 -37.19 -1.51 27.38
CA GLY A 925 -36.66 -1.95 28.68
C GLY A 925 -35.15 -1.79 28.85
N LEU A 926 -34.44 -1.14 27.92
CA LEU A 926 -33.12 -0.60 28.21
C LEU A 926 -33.24 0.67 29.05
N GLU A 927 -32.44 0.76 30.11
CA GLU A 927 -32.31 1.98 30.90
C GLU A 927 -31.78 3.12 30.01
N ASN A 928 -32.21 4.36 30.27
CA ASN A 928 -31.84 5.57 29.52
C ASN A 928 -32.38 5.70 28.08
N TYR A 929 -33.29 4.82 27.67
CA TYR A 929 -34.01 4.92 26.40
C TYR A 929 -35.46 5.37 26.63
N ASP A 930 -35.75 6.61 26.21
CA ASP A 930 -37.13 7.10 26.14
C ASP A 930 -37.88 6.51 24.93
N ASP A 931 -39.20 6.34 25.04
CA ASP A 931 -40.03 5.69 24.01
C ASP A 931 -39.95 6.42 22.67
N GLU A 932 -39.88 7.74 22.69
CA GLU A 932 -39.73 8.57 21.50
C GLU A 932 -38.42 8.26 20.76
N PHE A 933 -37.30 8.17 21.49
CA PHE A 933 -36.01 7.79 20.93
C PHE A 933 -36.01 6.36 20.42
N CYS A 934 -36.58 5.40 21.17
CA CYS A 934 -36.73 4.02 20.71
C CYS A 934 -37.40 3.96 19.33
N LEU A 935 -38.51 4.68 19.15
CA LEU A 935 -39.24 4.76 17.88
C LEU A 935 -38.47 5.48 16.77
N SER A 936 -37.50 6.33 17.12
CA SER A 936 -36.62 7.01 16.16
C SER A 936 -35.45 6.15 15.67
N VAL A 937 -35.05 5.12 16.44
CA VAL A 937 -33.89 4.28 16.13
C VAL A 937 -34.17 3.37 14.93
N LYS A 938 -33.20 3.31 14.02
CA LYS A 938 -33.22 2.50 12.79
C LYS A 938 -32.06 1.51 12.77
N PRO A 939 -32.19 0.37 12.08
CA PRO A 939 -31.08 -0.55 11.87
C PRO A 939 -29.94 0.09 11.06
N ILE A 940 -28.76 -0.51 11.12
CA ILE A 940 -27.58 0.01 10.41
C ILE A 940 -27.72 -0.25 8.92
N PHE A 941 -27.87 0.82 8.14
CA PHE A 941 -27.71 0.75 6.69
C PHE A 941 -26.26 1.02 6.27
N VAL A 942 -25.58 -0.01 5.76
CA VAL A 942 -24.16 0.11 5.38
C VAL A 942 -24.02 0.97 4.12
N SER A 943 -23.31 2.09 4.25
CA SER A 943 -23.05 3.01 3.15
C SER A 943 -21.84 2.57 2.32
N ARG A 944 -21.97 2.51 1.00
CA ARG A 944 -20.85 2.19 0.08
C ARG A 944 -20.49 3.36 -0.81
N MET A 945 -19.19 3.59 -1.01
CA MET A 945 -18.71 4.66 -1.90
C MET A 945 -19.08 4.37 -3.38
N PRO A 946 -19.90 5.23 -4.03
CA PRO A 946 -20.28 5.04 -5.43
C PRO A 946 -19.10 5.25 -6.37
N ARG A 947 -19.10 4.55 -7.52
CA ARG A 947 -18.03 4.61 -8.54
C ARG A 947 -18.52 5.15 -9.87
N ARG A 948 -18.84 6.45 -9.91
CA ARG A 948 -19.40 7.14 -11.09
C ARG A 948 -18.36 7.67 -12.08
N LYS A 949 -17.20 7.00 -12.17
CA LYS A 949 -16.10 7.48 -13.02
C LYS A 949 -16.34 7.10 -14.48
N ALA A 950 -16.47 8.10 -15.36
CA ALA A 950 -16.69 7.90 -16.79
C ALA A 950 -15.48 7.30 -17.54
N THR A 951 -14.25 7.47 -17.02
CA THR A 951 -13.02 7.02 -17.68
C THR A 951 -12.53 5.69 -17.12
N ALA A 952 -12.32 4.71 -18.00
CA ALA A 952 -11.73 3.42 -17.67
C ALA A 952 -10.99 2.84 -18.89
N GLN A 953 -10.58 1.57 -18.83
CA GLN A 953 -9.93 0.89 -19.96
C GLN A 953 -10.92 0.78 -21.13
N ALA A 954 -10.57 1.31 -22.31
CA ALA A 954 -11.46 1.32 -23.48
C ALA A 954 -11.66 -0.09 -24.08
N HIS A 955 -10.58 -0.85 -24.23
CA HIS A 955 -10.54 -2.20 -24.76
C HIS A 955 -9.46 -3.04 -24.07
N LYS A 956 -9.55 -4.36 -24.14
CA LYS A 956 -8.47 -5.27 -23.69
C LYS A 956 -7.21 -5.08 -24.54
N GLU A 957 -6.05 -5.38 -23.97
CA GLU A 957 -4.76 -5.15 -24.63
C GLU A 957 -4.47 -6.13 -25.77
N THR A 958 -5.03 -7.33 -25.71
CA THR A 958 -4.85 -8.37 -26.74
C THR A 958 -5.56 -7.99 -28.03
N ILE A 959 -4.77 -7.80 -29.09
CA ILE A 959 -5.26 -7.57 -30.46
C ILE A 959 -5.51 -8.92 -31.13
N ARG A 960 -6.67 -9.03 -31.80
CA ARG A 960 -7.11 -10.21 -32.55
C ARG A 960 -7.11 -9.93 -34.05
N SER A 961 -7.10 -11.01 -34.84
CA SER A 961 -7.28 -10.94 -36.28
C SER A 961 -8.59 -10.23 -36.64
N PRO A 962 -8.59 -9.35 -37.66
CA PRO A 962 -9.82 -8.73 -38.17
C PRO A 962 -10.67 -9.73 -38.96
N LYS A 963 -10.05 -10.82 -39.47
CA LYS A 963 -10.74 -11.90 -40.20
C LYS A 963 -11.60 -12.72 -39.25
N VAL A 964 -12.82 -13.01 -39.70
CA VAL A 964 -13.87 -13.72 -38.99
C VAL A 964 -14.05 -15.10 -39.59
N LYS A 965 -14.25 -16.11 -38.73
CA LYS A 965 -14.77 -17.44 -39.09
C LYS A 965 -16.19 -17.59 -38.50
N ASP A 966 -16.87 -18.68 -38.82
CA ASP A 966 -18.19 -19.08 -38.31
C ASP A 966 -18.44 -18.64 -36.86
N ASN A 967 -19.65 -18.16 -36.58
CA ASN A 967 -20.08 -17.69 -35.25
C ASN A 967 -19.20 -16.55 -34.66
N ASP A 968 -18.72 -15.64 -35.52
CA ASP A 968 -17.86 -14.48 -35.17
C ASP A 968 -16.55 -14.87 -34.46
N GLN A 969 -16.03 -16.07 -34.72
CA GLN A 969 -14.77 -16.53 -34.16
C GLN A 969 -13.58 -15.79 -34.79
N ARG A 970 -12.61 -15.42 -33.95
CA ARG A 970 -11.41 -14.67 -34.37
C ARG A 970 -10.16 -15.31 -33.82
N THR A 971 -9.07 -15.26 -34.59
CA THR A 971 -7.80 -15.88 -34.16
C THR A 971 -6.92 -14.94 -33.35
N VAL A 972 -6.21 -15.51 -32.37
CA VAL A 972 -5.14 -14.88 -31.60
C VAL A 972 -3.90 -15.79 -31.60
N ARG A 973 -2.70 -15.20 -31.65
CA ARG A 973 -1.45 -15.98 -31.52
C ARG A 973 -1.13 -16.23 -30.04
N MET A 974 -1.00 -17.49 -29.65
CA MET A 974 -0.62 -17.92 -28.31
C MET A 974 0.77 -18.56 -28.30
N PRO A 975 1.67 -18.16 -27.39
CA PRO A 975 2.95 -18.84 -27.18
C PRO A 975 2.76 -20.29 -26.72
N LEU A 976 3.59 -21.22 -27.22
CA LEU A 976 3.47 -22.64 -26.87
C LEU A 976 3.52 -22.86 -25.36
N ASN A 977 4.40 -22.18 -24.62
CA ASN A 977 4.50 -22.26 -23.17
C ASN A 977 3.26 -21.76 -22.38
N LYS A 978 2.18 -21.36 -23.07
CA LYS A 978 0.88 -21.00 -22.49
C LYS A 978 -0.29 -21.77 -23.08
N VAL A 979 -0.06 -22.67 -24.03
CA VAL A 979 -1.08 -23.39 -24.80
C VAL A 979 -1.40 -24.70 -24.10
N LYS A 980 -2.66 -24.91 -23.71
CA LYS A 980 -3.16 -26.17 -23.14
C LYS A 980 -3.87 -27.02 -24.21
N SER A 981 -4.19 -28.28 -23.90
CA SER A 981 -4.85 -29.21 -24.84
C SER A 981 -6.11 -28.60 -25.46
N ARG A 982 -6.99 -28.02 -24.65
CA ARG A 982 -8.20 -27.30 -25.10
C ARG A 982 -7.93 -26.17 -26.11
N ASP A 983 -6.77 -25.51 -25.99
CA ASP A 983 -6.40 -24.41 -26.87
C ASP A 983 -5.86 -24.94 -28.21
N VAL A 984 -5.19 -26.10 -28.21
CA VAL A 984 -4.77 -26.83 -29.42
C VAL A 984 -6.00 -27.37 -30.16
N GLU A 985 -6.94 -27.98 -29.44
CA GLU A 985 -8.22 -28.46 -29.97
C GLU A 985 -9.02 -27.34 -30.64
N ASN A 986 -8.97 -26.14 -30.08
CA ASN A 986 -9.62 -24.93 -30.60
C ASN A 986 -8.67 -24.08 -31.46
N SER A 987 -7.67 -24.69 -32.11
CA SER A 987 -6.70 -24.00 -32.96
C SER A 987 -6.97 -24.21 -34.45
N VAL A 988 -6.38 -23.34 -35.27
CA VAL A 988 -6.40 -23.49 -36.74
C VAL A 988 -5.65 -24.76 -37.18
N LEU A 989 -4.75 -25.28 -36.34
CA LEU A 989 -3.91 -26.44 -36.69
C LEU A 989 -4.72 -27.71 -36.93
N LYS A 990 -5.87 -27.85 -36.24
CA LYS A 990 -6.79 -28.98 -36.43
C LYS A 990 -7.20 -29.15 -37.89
N GLU A 991 -7.26 -28.05 -38.63
CA GLU A 991 -7.66 -27.99 -40.04
C GLU A 991 -6.44 -27.86 -40.97
N SER A 992 -5.42 -27.11 -40.56
CA SER A 992 -4.32 -26.74 -41.45
C SER A 992 -3.08 -27.62 -41.38
N ASP A 993 -2.82 -28.29 -40.25
CA ASP A 993 -1.56 -28.99 -39.98
C ASP A 993 -1.74 -30.12 -38.95
N LYS A 994 -2.23 -31.26 -39.43
CA LYS A 994 -2.59 -32.42 -38.59
C LYS A 994 -1.39 -33.01 -37.85
N TRP A 995 -0.20 -32.99 -38.45
CA TRP A 995 1.02 -33.47 -37.82
C TRP A 995 1.36 -32.62 -36.59
N LEU A 996 1.44 -31.30 -36.77
CA LEU A 996 1.77 -30.40 -35.66
C LEU A 996 0.69 -30.43 -34.58
N TYR A 997 -0.59 -30.50 -34.98
CA TYR A 997 -1.72 -30.66 -34.05
C TYR A 997 -1.54 -31.88 -33.13
N ASN A 998 -1.31 -33.06 -33.71
CA ASN A 998 -1.11 -34.30 -32.94
C ASN A 998 0.14 -34.22 -32.05
N LYS A 999 1.25 -33.70 -32.58
CA LYS A 999 2.52 -33.61 -31.84
C LYS A 999 2.42 -32.72 -30.61
N LEU A 1000 1.68 -31.61 -30.71
CA LEU A 1000 1.46 -30.71 -29.57
C LEU A 1000 0.58 -31.36 -28.50
N LEU A 1001 -0.45 -32.11 -28.87
CA LEU A 1001 -1.29 -32.84 -27.92
C LEU A 1001 -0.50 -33.93 -27.18
N GLU A 1002 0.28 -34.73 -27.91
CA GLU A 1002 1.17 -35.76 -27.35
C GLU A 1002 2.16 -35.17 -26.31
N ARG A 1003 2.81 -34.05 -26.66
CA ARG A 1003 3.74 -33.35 -25.76
C ARG A 1003 3.05 -32.81 -24.51
N LEU A 1004 1.81 -32.35 -24.61
CA LEU A 1004 1.05 -31.86 -23.47
C LEU A 1004 0.59 -33.01 -22.58
N ASP A 1005 0.10 -34.10 -23.17
CA ASP A 1005 -0.38 -35.29 -22.46
C ASP A 1005 0.73 -35.92 -21.59
N THR A 1006 1.91 -36.10 -22.18
CA THR A 1006 3.12 -36.61 -21.50
C THR A 1006 3.62 -35.73 -20.34
N HIS A 1007 3.13 -34.50 -20.22
CA HIS A 1007 3.54 -33.54 -19.18
C HIS A 1007 2.36 -33.03 -18.34
N ASP A 1008 1.28 -33.81 -18.22
CA ASP A 1008 0.10 -33.47 -17.41
C ASP A 1008 -0.50 -32.10 -17.79
N ASN A 1009 -0.58 -31.85 -19.09
CA ASN A 1009 -1.07 -30.61 -19.70
C ASN A 1009 -0.34 -29.35 -19.16
N ASN A 1010 0.93 -29.48 -18.76
CA ASN A 1010 1.78 -28.40 -18.32
C ASN A 1010 2.63 -27.86 -19.49
N PRO A 1011 2.25 -26.72 -20.10
CA PRO A 1011 2.92 -26.21 -21.29
C PRO A 1011 4.35 -25.72 -21.07
N GLU A 1012 4.69 -25.27 -19.86
CA GLU A 1012 6.06 -24.82 -19.57
C GLU A 1012 7.04 -25.99 -19.60
N LYS A 1013 6.61 -27.16 -19.12
CA LYS A 1013 7.42 -28.38 -19.18
C LYS A 1013 7.37 -29.01 -20.58
N ALA A 1014 6.17 -29.16 -21.15
CA ALA A 1014 5.95 -29.81 -22.44
C ALA A 1014 6.78 -29.18 -23.58
N PHE A 1015 6.96 -27.86 -23.51
CA PHE A 1015 7.62 -27.07 -24.56
C PHE A 1015 8.91 -26.40 -24.09
N ALA A 1016 9.54 -26.93 -23.04
CA ALA A 1016 10.90 -26.53 -22.66
C ALA A 1016 11.90 -26.84 -23.78
N GLU A 1017 11.73 -27.99 -24.43
CA GLU A 1017 12.44 -28.32 -25.67
C GLU A 1017 11.75 -27.69 -26.89
N PRO A 1018 12.51 -27.12 -27.84
CA PRO A 1018 11.95 -26.54 -29.04
C PRO A 1018 11.34 -27.60 -29.98
N ILE A 1019 10.14 -27.32 -30.48
CA ILE A 1019 9.46 -28.16 -31.48
C ILE A 1019 9.73 -27.61 -32.88
N TYR A 1020 10.07 -28.51 -33.81
CA TYR A 1020 10.24 -28.20 -35.23
C TYR A 1020 9.15 -28.89 -36.04
N LYS A 1021 8.65 -28.22 -37.08
CA LYS A 1021 7.59 -28.80 -37.92
C LYS A 1021 8.14 -30.01 -38.69
N ASN A 1022 7.44 -31.13 -38.63
CA ASN A 1022 7.85 -32.43 -39.17
C ASN A 1022 9.22 -32.91 -38.65
N ASP A 1023 9.60 -32.47 -37.44
CA ASP A 1023 10.91 -32.71 -36.80
C ASP A 1023 12.13 -32.28 -37.66
N LYS A 1024 11.91 -31.44 -38.68
CA LYS A 1024 12.98 -30.94 -39.54
C LYS A 1024 13.65 -29.72 -38.92
N LYS A 1025 14.92 -29.87 -38.54
CA LYS A 1025 15.76 -28.76 -38.04
C LYS A 1025 16.42 -27.96 -39.17
N PHE A 1026 16.47 -28.52 -40.38
CA PHE A 1026 17.11 -27.92 -41.55
C PHE A 1026 16.19 -28.00 -42.76
N ASP A 1027 16.29 -27.03 -43.66
CA ASP A 1027 15.64 -27.08 -44.97
C ASP A 1027 16.45 -27.91 -45.97
N LYS A 1028 15.92 -28.03 -47.19
CA LYS A 1028 16.54 -28.79 -48.29
C LYS A 1028 17.92 -28.27 -48.73
N ASN A 1029 18.29 -27.06 -48.31
CA ASN A 1029 19.56 -26.41 -48.63
C ASN A 1029 20.50 -26.38 -47.42
N GLY A 1030 20.22 -27.19 -46.38
CA GLY A 1030 21.04 -27.25 -45.16
C GLY A 1030 20.88 -26.06 -44.21
N LYS A 1031 19.94 -25.14 -44.47
CA LYS A 1031 19.73 -23.95 -43.63
C LYS A 1031 18.83 -24.28 -42.43
N LYS A 1032 19.24 -23.86 -41.24
CA LYS A 1032 18.52 -24.13 -39.99
C LYS A 1032 17.12 -23.49 -39.99
N LEU A 1033 16.10 -24.30 -39.72
CA LEU A 1033 14.71 -23.88 -39.58
C LEU A 1033 14.47 -23.26 -38.20
N SER A 1034 13.47 -22.37 -38.11
CA SER A 1034 13.03 -21.83 -36.82
C SER A 1034 12.04 -22.79 -36.14
N PRO A 1035 12.16 -23.01 -34.82
CA PRO A 1035 11.19 -23.79 -34.08
C PRO A 1035 9.83 -23.08 -34.03
N VAL A 1036 8.78 -23.86 -33.87
CA VAL A 1036 7.43 -23.37 -33.58
C VAL A 1036 7.45 -22.72 -32.20
N SER A 1037 7.11 -21.43 -32.13
CA SER A 1037 7.07 -20.67 -30.88
C SER A 1037 5.67 -20.23 -30.49
N THR A 1038 4.75 -20.15 -31.45
CA THR A 1038 3.35 -19.73 -31.24
C THR A 1038 2.42 -20.44 -32.21
N ILE A 1039 1.16 -20.65 -31.81
CA ILE A 1039 0.09 -21.15 -32.68
C ILE A 1039 -1.11 -20.18 -32.72
N LYS A 1040 -1.98 -20.30 -33.72
CA LYS A 1040 -3.21 -19.50 -33.82
C LYS A 1040 -4.38 -20.27 -33.20
N VAL A 1041 -4.99 -19.68 -32.18
CA VAL A 1041 -6.14 -20.24 -31.45
C VAL A 1041 -7.39 -19.39 -31.73
N TYR A 1042 -8.54 -20.03 -31.90
CA TYR A 1042 -9.82 -19.35 -32.05
C TYR A 1042 -10.31 -18.82 -30.70
N SER A 1043 -10.77 -17.57 -30.67
CA SER A 1043 -11.45 -16.96 -29.52
C SER A 1043 -12.94 -17.11 -29.74
N THR A 1044 -13.65 -17.80 -28.85
CA THR A 1044 -15.10 -17.93 -28.89
C THR A 1044 -15.78 -16.61 -28.49
N GLN A 1045 -16.72 -16.13 -29.32
CA GLN A 1045 -17.64 -15.00 -29.10
C GLN A 1045 -17.04 -13.71 -28.49
N PRO A 1046 -16.07 -13.05 -29.16
CA PRO A 1046 -15.45 -11.84 -28.62
C PRO A 1046 -16.36 -10.62 -28.79
N SER A 1047 -17.01 -10.14 -27.72
CA SER A 1047 -17.64 -8.80 -27.74
C SER A 1047 -16.55 -7.71 -27.83
N GLY A 1048 -16.64 -6.82 -28.82
CA GLY A 1048 -15.56 -5.87 -29.11
C GLY A 1048 -15.83 -4.95 -30.30
N PHE A 1049 -14.78 -4.30 -30.78
CA PHE A 1049 -14.83 -3.36 -31.90
C PHE A 1049 -13.51 -3.34 -32.69
N TYR A 1050 -13.58 -2.82 -33.91
CA TYR A 1050 -12.42 -2.67 -34.78
C TYR A 1050 -11.60 -1.43 -34.43
N ILE A 1051 -10.28 -1.54 -34.58
CA ILE A 1051 -9.31 -0.45 -34.45
C ILE A 1051 -8.38 -0.46 -35.66
N ASN A 1052 -7.60 0.63 -35.82
CA ASN A 1052 -6.66 0.81 -36.94
C ASN A 1052 -7.36 0.63 -38.30
N ASP A 1053 -8.49 1.32 -38.50
CA ASP A 1053 -9.24 1.34 -39.76
C ASP A 1053 -9.61 -0.08 -40.24
N GLY A 1054 -10.18 -0.87 -39.33
CA GLY A 1054 -10.62 -2.25 -39.63
C GLY A 1054 -9.51 -3.30 -39.64
N LYS A 1055 -8.23 -2.92 -39.47
CA LYS A 1055 -7.09 -3.86 -39.58
C LYS A 1055 -6.87 -4.71 -38.33
N ALA A 1056 -7.57 -4.44 -37.24
CA ALA A 1056 -7.44 -5.15 -35.98
C ALA A 1056 -8.75 -5.16 -35.21
N PHE A 1057 -9.00 -6.22 -34.44
CA PHE A 1057 -10.16 -6.33 -33.56
C PHE A 1057 -9.72 -6.43 -32.09
N VAL A 1058 -10.45 -5.79 -31.19
CA VAL A 1058 -10.18 -5.83 -29.75
C VAL A 1058 -11.45 -6.06 -28.94
N ASN A 1059 -11.36 -6.82 -27.86
CA ASN A 1059 -12.49 -7.02 -26.97
C ASN A 1059 -12.78 -5.75 -26.15
N ASN A 1060 -14.04 -5.59 -25.76
CA ASN A 1060 -14.47 -4.51 -24.88
C ASN A 1060 -13.66 -4.46 -23.58
N GLY A 1061 -13.36 -3.24 -23.13
CA GLY A 1061 -12.61 -2.98 -21.91
C GLY A 1061 -13.52 -3.00 -20.69
N SER A 1062 -13.56 -1.90 -19.97
CA SER A 1062 -14.42 -1.74 -18.79
C SER A 1062 -15.82 -1.29 -19.21
N MET A 1063 -16.83 -1.98 -18.69
CA MET A 1063 -18.20 -1.44 -18.60
C MET A 1063 -18.20 -0.37 -17.51
N VAL A 1064 -18.68 0.82 -17.84
CA VAL A 1064 -18.68 2.00 -16.95
C VAL A 1064 -19.98 2.10 -16.17
N ARG A 1065 -21.09 1.84 -16.85
CA ARG A 1065 -22.44 1.88 -16.27
C ARG A 1065 -23.40 0.99 -17.06
N LEU A 1066 -24.57 0.77 -16.50
CA LEU A 1066 -25.72 0.13 -17.15
C LEU A 1066 -26.85 1.16 -17.26
N ASP A 1067 -27.29 1.48 -18.47
CA ASP A 1067 -28.45 2.35 -18.67
C ASP A 1067 -29.72 1.49 -18.66
N VAL A 1068 -30.70 1.88 -17.85
CA VAL A 1068 -31.98 1.18 -17.66
C VAL A 1068 -33.07 1.94 -18.39
N TYR A 1069 -33.79 1.25 -19.27
CA TYR A 1069 -34.91 1.78 -20.04
C TYR A 1069 -36.17 0.97 -19.75
N GLN A 1070 -37.32 1.56 -20.06
CA GLN A 1070 -38.61 0.87 -20.04
C GLN A 1070 -39.42 1.17 -21.31
N LYS A 1071 -40.28 0.23 -21.70
CA LYS A 1071 -41.24 0.37 -22.81
C LYS A 1071 -42.49 -0.48 -22.54
N PRO A 1072 -43.72 0.01 -22.79
CA PRO A 1072 -44.91 -0.83 -22.71
C PRO A 1072 -44.90 -1.87 -23.83
N ASN A 1073 -45.27 -3.12 -23.50
CA ASN A 1073 -45.49 -4.16 -24.50
C ASN A 1073 -46.86 -4.03 -25.17
N LYS A 1074 -47.17 -4.92 -26.13
CA LYS A 1074 -48.44 -4.91 -26.88
C LYS A 1074 -49.71 -4.98 -26.00
N LYS A 1075 -49.58 -5.41 -24.74
CA LYS A 1075 -50.67 -5.49 -23.75
C LYS A 1075 -50.67 -4.33 -22.75
N GLY A 1076 -49.88 -3.27 -22.99
CA GLY A 1076 -49.72 -2.11 -22.11
C GLY A 1076 -48.86 -2.36 -20.87
N LYS A 1077 -48.31 -3.57 -20.68
CA LYS A 1077 -47.47 -3.89 -19.52
C LYS A 1077 -46.06 -3.35 -19.73
N ILE A 1078 -45.54 -2.63 -18.73
CA ILE A 1078 -44.17 -2.11 -18.75
C ILE A 1078 -43.14 -3.25 -18.73
N GLU A 1079 -42.22 -3.22 -19.69
CA GLU A 1079 -41.03 -4.08 -19.74
C GLU A 1079 -39.77 -3.23 -19.61
N HIS A 1080 -38.77 -3.75 -18.88
CA HIS A 1080 -37.47 -3.07 -18.72
C HIS A 1080 -36.41 -3.66 -19.66
N PHE A 1081 -35.44 -2.82 -20.01
CA PHE A 1081 -34.35 -3.12 -20.93
C PHE A 1081 -33.03 -2.55 -20.42
N PHE A 1082 -31.94 -3.27 -20.67
CA PHE A 1082 -30.61 -2.91 -20.18
C PHE A 1082 -29.64 -2.66 -21.34
N VAL A 1083 -28.99 -1.50 -21.30
CA VAL A 1083 -27.98 -1.07 -22.27
C VAL A 1083 -26.64 -0.94 -21.55
N PRO A 1084 -25.73 -1.92 -21.69
CA PRO A 1084 -24.41 -1.81 -21.08
C PRO A 1084 -23.55 -0.77 -21.81
N VAL A 1085 -22.99 0.16 -21.05
CA VAL A 1085 -22.18 1.27 -21.59
C VAL A 1085 -20.70 1.04 -21.28
N TYR A 1086 -19.89 0.91 -22.32
CA TYR A 1086 -18.45 0.68 -22.22
C TYR A 1086 -17.65 1.98 -22.32
N ALA A 1087 -16.45 1.99 -21.72
CA ALA A 1087 -15.59 3.17 -21.67
C ALA A 1087 -15.23 3.75 -23.05
N HIS A 1088 -15.11 2.92 -24.08
CA HIS A 1088 -14.82 3.39 -25.44
C HIS A 1088 -16.00 4.11 -26.11
N GLN A 1089 -17.22 3.95 -25.61
CA GLN A 1089 -18.42 4.58 -26.17
C GLN A 1089 -18.68 5.97 -25.57
N ILE A 1090 -17.97 6.32 -24.49
CA ILE A 1090 -18.11 7.60 -23.80
C ILE A 1090 -17.09 8.61 -24.36
N GLY A 1091 -17.55 9.81 -24.73
CA GLY A 1091 -16.67 10.92 -25.14
C GLY A 1091 -17.43 12.07 -25.80
N LYS A 1092 -16.77 13.22 -25.96
CA LYS A 1092 -17.31 14.33 -26.78
C LYS A 1092 -17.49 13.82 -28.22
N ASN A 1093 -18.65 14.10 -28.82
CA ASN A 1093 -19.01 13.72 -30.20
C ASN A 1093 -19.22 12.22 -30.46
N LYS A 1094 -19.50 11.42 -29.42
CA LYS A 1094 -19.97 10.04 -29.60
C LYS A 1094 -21.49 9.96 -29.39
N PRO A 1095 -22.22 9.22 -30.24
CA PRO A 1095 -23.64 9.00 -30.03
C PRO A 1095 -23.87 8.24 -28.72
N ALA A 1096 -25.04 8.45 -28.12
CA ALA A 1096 -25.44 7.68 -26.95
C ALA A 1096 -25.49 6.18 -27.29
N PRO A 1097 -24.96 5.28 -26.44
CA PRO A 1097 -25.11 3.86 -26.66
C PRO A 1097 -26.58 3.46 -26.58
N THR A 1098 -27.08 2.78 -27.61
CA THR A 1098 -28.47 2.31 -27.71
C THR A 1098 -28.63 0.80 -27.63
N LYS A 1099 -27.54 0.05 -27.85
CA LYS A 1099 -27.61 -1.39 -28.05
C LYS A 1099 -28.00 -2.16 -26.79
N ILE A 1100 -29.08 -2.93 -26.88
CA ILE A 1100 -29.56 -3.82 -25.83
C ILE A 1100 -28.77 -5.13 -25.90
N LEU A 1101 -28.17 -5.57 -24.79
CA LEU A 1101 -27.39 -6.81 -24.74
C LEU A 1101 -27.76 -7.64 -23.51
N PRO A 1102 -28.01 -8.95 -23.61
CA PRO A 1102 -28.20 -9.68 -24.87
C PRO A 1102 -29.45 -9.16 -25.61
N ALA A 1103 -29.43 -9.16 -26.94
CA ALA A 1103 -30.54 -8.66 -27.74
C ALA A 1103 -31.75 -9.59 -27.60
N PRO A 1104 -32.89 -9.12 -27.06
CA PRO A 1104 -34.07 -9.95 -26.96
C PRO A 1104 -34.80 -10.05 -28.31
N LYS A 1105 -35.64 -11.08 -28.48
CA LYS A 1105 -36.42 -11.26 -29.71
C LYS A 1105 -37.24 -9.99 -30.04
N GLY A 1106 -37.00 -9.42 -31.22
CA GLY A 1106 -37.71 -8.24 -31.74
C GLY A 1106 -37.13 -6.87 -31.33
N PHE A 1107 -36.05 -6.80 -30.55
CA PHE A 1107 -35.39 -5.53 -30.21
C PHE A 1107 -33.88 -5.66 -30.27
N THR A 1108 -33.21 -4.69 -30.90
CA THR A 1108 -31.74 -4.63 -30.94
C THR A 1108 -31.20 -3.37 -30.25
N ASP A 1109 -31.91 -2.26 -30.40
CA ASP A 1109 -31.52 -0.94 -29.93
C ASP A 1109 -32.70 -0.26 -29.25
N VAL A 1110 -32.41 0.63 -28.30
CA VAL A 1110 -33.40 1.58 -27.80
C VAL A 1110 -33.55 2.73 -28.80
N ASP A 1111 -34.80 3.11 -29.05
CA ASP A 1111 -35.22 4.24 -29.88
C ASP A 1111 -36.01 5.25 -29.02
N GLU A 1112 -36.62 6.25 -29.66
CA GLU A 1112 -37.40 7.31 -28.99
C GLU A 1112 -38.63 6.80 -28.23
N THR A 1113 -39.09 5.59 -28.51
CA THR A 1113 -40.24 4.98 -27.82
C THR A 1113 -39.88 4.38 -26.45
N PHE A 1114 -38.58 4.36 -26.09
CA PHE A 1114 -38.10 3.90 -24.80
C PHE A 1114 -37.90 5.07 -23.84
N ILE A 1115 -38.35 4.91 -22.61
CA ILE A 1115 -38.13 5.90 -21.55
C ILE A 1115 -36.92 5.47 -20.71
N LYS A 1116 -35.90 6.33 -20.61
CA LYS A 1116 -34.75 6.08 -19.75
C LYS A 1116 -35.12 6.32 -18.28
N ILE A 1117 -34.90 5.31 -17.44
CA ILE A 1117 -35.21 5.36 -16.01
C ILE A 1117 -34.01 5.87 -15.21
N CYS A 1118 -32.87 5.22 -15.38
CA CYS A 1118 -31.65 5.62 -14.67
C CYS A 1118 -30.38 5.11 -15.34
N SER A 1119 -29.24 5.53 -14.81
CA SER A 1119 -27.92 4.99 -15.11
C SER A 1119 -27.33 4.41 -13.83
N LEU A 1120 -26.94 3.14 -13.87
CA LEU A 1120 -26.39 2.41 -12.73
C LEU A 1120 -24.88 2.28 -12.85
N TYR A 1121 -24.18 2.87 -11.88
CA TYR A 1121 -22.74 2.73 -11.72
C TYR A 1121 -22.41 1.78 -10.56
N PRO A 1122 -21.22 1.15 -10.55
CA PRO A 1122 -20.86 0.26 -9.46
C PRO A 1122 -20.99 0.96 -8.09
N ASN A 1123 -21.61 0.25 -7.14
CA ASN A 1123 -22.04 0.71 -5.83
C ASN A 1123 -23.17 1.77 -5.81
N ASP A 1124 -23.93 1.94 -6.88
CA ASP A 1124 -25.25 2.57 -6.77
C ASP A 1124 -26.24 1.57 -6.15
N TYR A 1125 -27.09 2.02 -5.23
CA TYR A 1125 -28.08 1.16 -4.58
C TYR A 1125 -29.35 1.10 -5.43
N VAL A 1126 -29.91 -0.09 -5.58
CA VAL A 1126 -31.05 -0.36 -6.46
C VAL A 1126 -32.07 -1.21 -5.75
N ARG A 1127 -33.35 -0.89 -5.92
CA ARG A 1127 -34.50 -1.70 -5.51
C ARG A 1127 -35.28 -2.13 -6.74
N ILE A 1128 -35.64 -3.40 -6.80
CA ILE A 1128 -36.35 -4.00 -7.92
C ILE A 1128 -37.59 -4.70 -7.40
N TYR A 1129 -38.73 -4.28 -7.92
CA TYR A 1129 -40.02 -4.88 -7.61
C TYR A 1129 -40.27 -6.01 -8.61
N LEU A 1130 -40.52 -7.21 -8.10
CA LEU A 1130 -41.03 -8.36 -8.84
C LEU A 1130 -42.46 -8.63 -8.38
N LYS A 1131 -43.22 -9.46 -9.12
CA LYS A 1131 -44.63 -9.74 -8.81
C LYS A 1131 -44.90 -10.10 -7.33
N ASN A 1132 -44.02 -10.91 -6.72
CA ASN A 1132 -44.24 -11.45 -5.37
C ASN A 1132 -43.13 -11.09 -4.36
N LYS A 1133 -42.13 -10.30 -4.75
CA LYS A 1133 -41.00 -9.95 -3.86
C LYS A 1133 -40.24 -8.71 -4.34
N ILE A 1134 -39.53 -8.08 -3.41
CA ILE A 1134 -38.59 -7.00 -3.69
C ILE A 1134 -37.17 -7.55 -3.59
N LEU A 1135 -36.33 -7.24 -4.58
CA LEU A 1135 -34.90 -7.52 -4.55
C LEU A 1135 -34.12 -6.22 -4.53
N GLU A 1136 -33.18 -6.07 -3.61
CA GLU A 1136 -32.40 -4.84 -3.49
C GLU A 1136 -30.92 -5.11 -3.18
N GLY A 1137 -30.10 -4.08 -3.41
CA GLY A 1137 -28.68 -4.13 -3.13
C GLY A 1137 -27.86 -3.13 -3.94
N TYR A 1138 -26.57 -3.12 -3.67
CA TYR A 1138 -25.59 -2.35 -4.42
C TYR A 1138 -25.27 -3.03 -5.75
N TYR A 1139 -25.44 -2.29 -6.85
CA TYR A 1139 -25.08 -2.74 -8.18
C TYR A 1139 -23.58 -2.99 -8.30
N SER A 1140 -23.19 -4.19 -8.74
CA SER A 1140 -21.78 -4.55 -8.95
C SER A 1140 -21.42 -4.65 -10.43
N GLY A 1141 -22.32 -5.19 -11.25
CA GLY A 1141 -22.07 -5.42 -12.67
C GLY A 1141 -23.23 -6.09 -13.38
N TYR A 1142 -23.01 -6.37 -14.66
CA TYR A 1142 -24.00 -6.94 -15.56
C TYR A 1142 -23.39 -8.08 -16.37
N ASP A 1143 -24.04 -9.23 -16.33
CA ASP A 1143 -23.67 -10.40 -17.12
C ASP A 1143 -24.40 -10.34 -18.48
N ILE A 1144 -23.65 -9.97 -19.52
CA ILE A 1144 -24.18 -9.84 -20.88
C ILE A 1144 -24.58 -11.18 -21.52
N SER A 1145 -24.05 -12.31 -21.02
CA SER A 1145 -24.32 -13.62 -21.61
C SER A 1145 -25.71 -14.12 -21.24
N VAL A 1146 -26.14 -13.85 -20.00
CA VAL A 1146 -27.45 -14.26 -19.47
C VAL A 1146 -28.43 -13.08 -19.36
N GLY A 1147 -27.95 -11.85 -19.47
CA GLY A 1147 -28.76 -10.64 -19.37
C GLY A 1147 -29.21 -10.32 -17.94
N THR A 1148 -28.34 -10.55 -16.96
CA THR A 1148 -28.69 -10.39 -15.53
C THR A 1148 -27.82 -9.34 -14.85
N MET A 1149 -28.48 -8.46 -14.11
CA MET A 1149 -27.86 -7.51 -13.21
C MET A 1149 -27.49 -8.19 -11.89
N ILE A 1150 -26.32 -7.84 -11.33
CA ILE A 1150 -25.78 -8.43 -10.10
C ILE A 1150 -25.83 -7.38 -8.99
N LEU A 1151 -26.61 -7.65 -7.94
CA LEU A 1151 -26.77 -6.82 -6.75
C LEU A 1151 -26.24 -7.54 -5.51
N TYR A 1152 -25.59 -6.78 -4.62
CA TYR A 1152 -25.11 -7.30 -3.32
C TYR A 1152 -25.84 -6.62 -2.16
N PRO A 1153 -26.32 -7.37 -1.15
CA PRO A 1153 -26.87 -6.79 0.08
C PRO A 1153 -25.90 -5.80 0.73
N HIS A 1154 -26.41 -4.79 1.44
CA HIS A 1154 -25.56 -3.72 1.99
C HIS A 1154 -24.53 -4.26 3.00
N PHE A 1155 -24.92 -5.24 3.82
CA PHE A 1155 -24.13 -5.81 4.92
C PHE A 1155 -23.06 -6.83 4.50
N THR A 1156 -23.03 -7.29 3.25
CA THR A 1156 -22.17 -8.42 2.86
C THR A 1156 -20.65 -8.08 2.92
N PRO A 1157 -19.80 -8.95 3.48
CA PRO A 1157 -18.37 -8.69 3.63
C PRO A 1157 -17.57 -8.98 2.36
N SER A 1158 -18.09 -9.81 1.45
CA SER A 1158 -17.39 -10.22 0.22
C SER A 1158 -18.28 -10.09 -1.01
N LYS A 1159 -17.66 -10.08 -2.21
CA LYS A 1159 -18.39 -10.20 -3.48
C LYS A 1159 -18.64 -11.67 -3.83
N ASP A 1160 -18.87 -12.56 -2.85
CA ASP A 1160 -19.19 -13.96 -3.15
C ASP A 1160 -20.48 -14.04 -3.95
N ILE A 1161 -20.38 -14.70 -5.10
CA ILE A 1161 -21.46 -14.83 -6.06
C ILE A 1161 -22.64 -15.62 -5.50
N LYS A 1162 -22.43 -16.44 -4.46
CA LYS A 1162 -23.48 -17.22 -3.78
C LYS A 1162 -24.50 -16.34 -3.06
N VAL A 1163 -24.11 -15.14 -2.65
CA VAL A 1163 -24.96 -14.20 -1.88
C VAL A 1163 -25.51 -13.07 -2.77
N ALA A 1164 -25.22 -13.10 -4.07
CA ALA A 1164 -25.62 -12.05 -4.99
C ALA A 1164 -27.05 -12.27 -5.52
N ASN A 1165 -27.87 -11.23 -5.46
CA ASN A 1165 -29.15 -11.20 -6.15
C ASN A 1165 -28.90 -10.99 -7.65
N ARG A 1166 -29.45 -11.89 -8.48
CA ARG A 1166 -29.38 -11.79 -9.95
C ARG A 1166 -30.75 -11.52 -10.51
N VAL A 1167 -30.87 -10.46 -11.30
CA VAL A 1167 -32.18 -10.02 -11.81
C VAL A 1167 -32.11 -9.74 -13.31
N SER A 1168 -33.02 -10.34 -14.06
CA SER A 1168 -33.22 -10.05 -15.48
C SER A 1168 -34.15 -8.85 -15.65
N ALA A 1169 -33.92 -8.06 -16.71
CA ALA A 1169 -34.71 -6.84 -16.94
C ALA A 1169 -36.22 -7.13 -17.04
N ARG A 1170 -36.60 -8.19 -17.76
CA ARG A 1170 -38.00 -8.50 -18.08
C ARG A 1170 -38.83 -9.03 -16.91
N SER A 1171 -38.19 -9.47 -15.83
CA SER A 1171 -38.91 -9.94 -14.64
C SER A 1171 -39.35 -8.79 -13.71
N ALA A 1172 -38.74 -7.61 -13.85
CA ALA A 1172 -39.02 -6.42 -13.04
C ALA A 1172 -40.31 -5.69 -13.45
N THR A 1173 -41.14 -5.36 -12.46
CA THR A 1173 -42.30 -4.48 -12.60
C THR A 1173 -41.94 -3.01 -12.38
N LEU A 1174 -40.97 -2.72 -11.51
CA LEU A 1174 -40.42 -1.38 -11.25
C LEU A 1174 -38.94 -1.50 -10.83
N ILE A 1175 -38.12 -0.55 -11.27
CA ILE A 1175 -36.70 -0.44 -10.87
C ILE A 1175 -36.44 0.98 -10.38
N GLU A 1176 -35.93 1.10 -9.15
CA GLU A 1176 -35.59 2.39 -8.52
C GLU A 1176 -34.12 2.44 -8.11
N ARG A 1177 -33.47 3.58 -8.36
CA ARG A 1177 -32.08 3.85 -7.95
C ARG A 1177 -32.06 4.85 -6.81
N TYR A 1178 -31.33 4.53 -5.75
CA TYR A 1178 -31.18 5.35 -4.56
C TYR A 1178 -29.77 5.92 -4.44
N ASP A 1179 -29.67 7.22 -4.11
CA ASP A 1179 -28.42 7.86 -3.73
C ASP A 1179 -28.24 7.75 -2.22
N ILE A 1180 -27.37 6.85 -1.77
CA ILE A 1180 -27.11 6.62 -0.34
C ILE A 1180 -26.09 7.63 0.18
N ALA A 1181 -26.43 8.33 1.26
CA ALA A 1181 -25.60 9.31 1.96
C ALA A 1181 -24.38 8.65 2.63
N ILE A 1182 -23.43 9.46 3.10
CA ILE A 1182 -22.18 8.97 3.72
C ILE A 1182 -22.46 8.12 4.96
N LEU A 1183 -23.46 8.49 5.76
CA LEU A 1183 -23.86 7.77 6.97
C LEU A 1183 -24.84 6.62 6.68
N GLY A 1184 -25.51 6.63 5.51
CA GLY A 1184 -26.54 5.66 5.15
C GLY A 1184 -27.93 5.97 5.72
N ASP A 1185 -28.06 7.10 6.41
CA ASP A 1185 -29.24 7.59 7.14
C ASP A 1185 -30.43 8.00 6.25
N ASN A 1186 -30.19 8.29 4.97
CA ASN A 1186 -31.23 8.64 4.02
C ASN A 1186 -31.88 7.43 3.32
N TYR A 1187 -31.55 6.21 3.74
CA TYR A 1187 -32.20 5.01 3.25
C TYR A 1187 -33.68 4.98 3.68
N ARG A 1188 -34.57 4.63 2.73
CA ARG A 1188 -36.01 4.50 2.97
C ARG A 1188 -36.35 3.07 3.38
N TRP A 1189 -36.44 2.87 4.68
CA TRP A 1189 -37.00 1.66 5.27
C TRP A 1189 -38.49 1.55 4.92
N LEU A 1190 -38.92 0.35 4.54
CA LEU A 1190 -40.30 0.03 4.17
C LEU A 1190 -41.05 -0.56 5.36
#